data_AF-A0A8H8A717-F1
#
_entry.id   AF-A0A8H8A717-F1
#
_cell.length_a   1.000
_cell.length_b   1.000
_cell.length_c   1.000
_cell.angle_alpha   90.00
_cell.angle_beta   90.00
_cell.angle_gamma   90.00
#
_symmetry.space_group_name_H-M   'P 1'
#
loop_
_entity.id
_entity.type
_entity.pdbx_description
1 polymer ?
#
loop_
_entity_poly.entity_id
_entity_poly.type
_entity_poly.pdbx_seq_one_letter_code
_entity_poly.pdbx_strand_id
1 'polypeptide(L)'
;MTHRNFKKDKKEIGIEIDKVTDVTSVDFPGHFYGEEHSWDIEEFKKKFHIENIIQRSPYDMEFDLIAIDSSIVNAFRRILISEIPTIAIEYVFVNNNTSIIQDEILAQRLGLIPIKANPDFFTWFTKPDANQEPRPTDYDTVVLSLKVACTKNPKASENETDPEKLYINSNVYSGDIQWQPAGRQMELFKDDPIRAVHDKILIAKLRPGQEIDVTMHCILGVGQDHAKFSPVSTSSYRLLPTIHILEPIYDDDAEKFALCFPKGVIDIVFDEQNRKVAKVVNPRNDTVSRECLRHDEFKDKVKLGRVRDHFIFTIESTGIMTSDELPFMDVEFIQGKKVYSFLNKCKVLVIGAGGLGCEILKNLTFSGFKHISIIDMDTIDLSNLNRQFLFRFSDIGKSKAICAAEYIMKRVKGVHIVPYHCKIQDKDETFYMQFNIIISGLDNIEGRRWINSMLVNIVDPEFPESLKPFIDGATEGFKGQVRVILPTITSCYECSLDMYGKNITYPICTITNMPRLPEHCIQWALVIEWPRLFPDKLIDNDNPEHIKWIYETAKNRANKFNITGVTLFFTQGVVKNIIPAVASSNAIIAGLCCNEAFKIATMCNPYINDYMMYTGTDSIYTYAFQYQKKPDCPVCGYLAKIYQVSPRITLNELIKELIKSSNLHLTRPSLRTGLKSLYLQAPLHLEEITRSNLSKSLEELVDDGEDVLITDPDLPFTLKLKLKYI
;
A
#
# COMPACT_ATOMS: atom_id res chain seq x y z
N MET A 1 46.78 3.84 4.27
CA MET A 1 46.77 2.48 3.69
C MET A 1 46.00 2.54 2.39
N THR A 2 46.66 2.18 1.29
CA THR A 2 46.17 2.25 -0.08
C THR A 2 45.00 1.28 -0.29
N HIS A 3 43.78 1.81 -0.38
CA HIS A 3 42.64 1.07 -0.91
C HIS A 3 42.93 0.69 -2.36
N ARG A 4 43.29 -0.59 -2.59
CA ARG A 4 43.33 -1.14 -3.94
C ARG A 4 41.91 -1.09 -4.51
N ASN A 5 41.81 -0.49 -5.69
CA ASN A 5 40.65 -0.46 -6.57
C ASN A 5 40.10 -1.88 -6.82
N PHE A 6 39.17 -2.33 -6.00
CA PHE A 6 38.14 -3.25 -6.50
C PHE A 6 37.01 -2.35 -7.01
N LYS A 7 36.82 -2.31 -8.34
CA LYS A 7 35.49 -2.02 -8.87
C LYS A 7 34.60 -3.09 -8.24
N LYS A 8 33.89 -2.73 -7.17
CA LYS A 8 32.95 -3.64 -6.50
C LYS A 8 32.03 -4.14 -7.61
N ASP A 9 32.04 -5.44 -7.87
CA ASP A 9 31.18 -6.02 -8.89
C ASP A 9 29.75 -5.85 -8.38
N LYS A 10 29.09 -4.75 -8.79
CA LYS A 10 27.84 -4.23 -8.17
C LYS A 10 26.64 -5.17 -8.39
N LYS A 11 26.86 -6.28 -9.08
CA LYS A 11 25.92 -7.36 -9.33
C LYS A 11 26.02 -8.51 -8.33
N GLU A 12 27.02 -8.52 -7.45
CA GLU A 12 27.15 -9.58 -6.45
C GLU A 12 26.58 -9.18 -5.10
N ILE A 13 25.75 -10.07 -4.56
CA ILE A 13 25.34 -10.04 -3.16
C ILE A 13 26.43 -10.76 -2.35
N GLY A 14 26.98 -10.09 -1.34
CA GLY A 14 28.03 -10.64 -0.49
C GLY A 14 27.47 -11.54 0.60
N ILE A 15 28.10 -12.68 0.84
CA ILE A 15 27.71 -13.60 1.91
C ILE A 15 28.85 -13.70 2.92
N GLU A 16 28.61 -13.12 4.09
CA GLU A 16 29.52 -13.12 5.23
C GLU A 16 29.04 -14.14 6.28
N ILE A 17 29.85 -14.35 7.32
CA ILE A 17 29.59 -15.37 8.34
C ILE A 17 28.25 -15.12 9.07
N ASP A 18 27.98 -13.87 9.44
CA ASP A 18 26.88 -13.42 10.29
C ASP A 18 25.80 -12.61 9.53
N LYS A 19 26.11 -12.12 8.33
CA LYS A 19 25.19 -11.26 7.56
C LYS A 19 25.30 -11.48 6.05
N VAL A 20 24.33 -10.93 5.34
CA VAL A 20 24.35 -10.80 3.89
C VAL A 20 24.53 -9.32 3.57
N THR A 21 25.52 -8.99 2.76
CA THR A 21 25.83 -7.61 2.35
C THR A 21 25.41 -7.39 0.90
N ASP A 22 25.26 -6.12 0.52
CA ASP A 22 24.85 -5.73 -0.83
C ASP A 22 23.47 -6.30 -1.25
N VAL A 23 22.67 -6.74 -0.27
CA VAL A 23 21.23 -6.96 -0.43
C VAL A 23 20.56 -5.62 -0.65
N THR A 24 19.66 -5.56 -1.62
CA THR A 24 18.79 -4.40 -1.80
C THR A 24 17.90 -4.24 -0.58
N SER A 25 18.25 -3.35 0.33
CA SER A 25 17.37 -2.91 1.40
C SER A 25 17.23 -1.39 1.44
N VAL A 26 15.97 -1.01 1.17
CA VAL A 26 15.10 0.01 1.80
C VAL A 26 15.13 1.49 1.46
N ASP A 27 16.20 2.11 0.98
CA ASP A 27 16.09 3.56 0.68
C ASP A 27 15.83 3.84 -0.80
N PHE A 28 16.67 3.34 -1.74
CA PHE A 28 16.43 3.45 -3.19
C PHE A 28 17.16 2.32 -3.94
N PRO A 29 16.51 1.20 -4.29
CA PRO A 29 17.14 0.13 -5.04
C PRO A 29 17.68 0.62 -6.39
N GLY A 30 18.99 0.52 -6.60
CA GLY A 30 19.62 0.81 -7.89
C GLY A 30 19.97 2.27 -8.16
N HIS A 31 19.93 3.19 -7.18
CA HIS A 31 20.39 4.56 -7.40
C HIS A 31 21.85 4.74 -6.96
N PHE A 32 22.77 4.93 -7.92
CA PHE A 32 24.16 5.29 -7.66
C PHE A 32 24.41 6.71 -8.16
N TYR A 33 25.10 7.53 -7.36
CA TYR A 33 25.37 8.92 -7.71
C TYR A 33 26.11 9.02 -9.06
N GLY A 34 25.49 9.67 -10.05
CA GLY A 34 26.05 9.85 -11.40
C GLY A 34 25.72 8.74 -12.41
N GLU A 35 24.89 7.75 -12.05
CA GLU A 35 24.48 6.66 -12.95
C GLU A 35 22.95 6.66 -13.15
N GLU A 36 22.50 6.50 -14.39
CA GLU A 36 21.08 6.35 -14.75
C GLU A 36 20.72 4.86 -14.79
N HIS A 37 19.92 4.41 -13.83
CA HIS A 37 19.45 3.03 -13.72
C HIS A 37 17.94 2.93 -13.97
N SER A 38 17.39 3.84 -14.76
CA SER A 38 16.00 3.73 -15.21
C SER A 38 15.82 2.41 -15.95
N TRP A 39 14.77 1.67 -15.61
CA TRP A 39 14.42 0.47 -16.36
C TRP A 39 14.03 0.86 -17.78
N ASP A 40 14.68 0.23 -18.77
CA ASP A 40 14.37 0.40 -20.20
C ASP A 40 14.02 -0.94 -20.83
N ILE A 41 12.91 -0.97 -21.57
CA ILE A 41 12.38 -2.21 -22.15
C ILE A 41 13.26 -2.75 -23.28
N GLU A 42 13.90 -1.88 -24.07
CA GLU A 42 14.73 -2.29 -25.20
C GLU A 42 16.08 -2.81 -24.71
N GLU A 43 16.64 -2.20 -23.65
CA GLU A 43 17.79 -2.72 -22.94
C GLU A 43 17.49 -4.05 -22.24
N PHE A 44 16.33 -4.15 -21.58
CA PHE A 44 15.89 -5.41 -20.98
C PHE A 44 15.79 -6.52 -22.02
N LYS A 45 15.13 -6.30 -23.17
CA LYS A 45 15.04 -7.29 -24.27
C LYS A 45 16.39 -7.74 -24.79
N LYS A 46 17.40 -6.86 -24.82
CA LYS A 46 18.75 -7.20 -25.28
C LYS A 46 19.53 -8.01 -24.25
N LYS A 47 19.31 -7.74 -22.96
CA LYS A 47 20.07 -8.36 -21.87
C LYS A 47 19.41 -9.60 -21.32
N PHE A 48 18.08 -9.68 -21.31
CA PHE A 48 17.34 -10.82 -20.81
C PHE A 48 17.50 -12.02 -21.73
N HIS A 49 17.91 -13.14 -21.17
CA HIS A 49 18.00 -14.42 -21.87
C HIS A 49 17.71 -15.57 -20.92
N ILE A 50 17.22 -16.66 -21.50
CA ILE A 50 16.97 -17.92 -20.80
C ILE A 50 18.05 -18.91 -21.25
N GLU A 51 18.77 -19.49 -20.30
CA GLU A 51 19.86 -20.42 -20.56
C GLU A 51 19.75 -21.70 -19.72
N ASN A 52 20.64 -22.68 -19.97
CA ASN A 52 20.80 -23.90 -19.17
C ASN A 52 19.47 -24.63 -18.87
N ILE A 53 18.63 -24.82 -19.89
CA ILE A 53 17.38 -25.58 -19.77
C ILE A 53 17.73 -27.06 -19.58
N ILE A 54 17.49 -27.55 -18.36
CA ILE A 54 17.74 -28.92 -17.92
C ILE A 54 16.39 -29.56 -17.62
N GLN A 55 15.90 -30.40 -18.54
CA GLN A 55 14.71 -31.21 -18.32
C GLN A 55 15.13 -32.59 -17.80
N ARG A 56 14.73 -32.91 -16.58
CA ARG A 56 15.06 -34.21 -15.95
C ARG A 56 13.97 -35.25 -16.17
N SER A 57 12.72 -34.79 -16.25
CA SER A 57 11.55 -35.60 -16.53
C SER A 57 10.45 -34.73 -17.16
N PRO A 58 9.34 -35.31 -17.64
CA PRO A 58 8.17 -34.53 -18.05
C PRO A 58 7.63 -33.64 -16.92
N TYR A 59 7.95 -33.93 -15.66
CA TYR A 59 7.45 -33.23 -14.48
C TYR A 59 8.48 -32.31 -13.82
N ASP A 60 9.74 -32.33 -14.22
CA ASP A 60 10.83 -31.59 -13.55
C ASP A 60 11.70 -30.89 -14.59
N MET A 61 11.72 -29.56 -14.50
CA MET A 61 12.54 -28.68 -15.31
C MET A 61 13.27 -27.65 -14.44
N GLU A 62 14.54 -27.42 -14.78
CA GLU A 62 15.36 -26.34 -14.25
C GLU A 62 15.89 -25.47 -15.41
N PHE A 63 15.89 -24.14 -15.27
CA PHE A 63 16.48 -23.23 -16.27
C PHE A 63 16.94 -21.92 -15.63
N ASP A 64 17.75 -21.16 -16.35
CA ASP A 64 18.31 -19.91 -15.87
C ASP A 64 17.59 -18.71 -16.46
N LEU A 65 17.18 -17.77 -15.60
CA LEU A 65 16.69 -16.46 -15.99
C LEU A 65 17.78 -15.42 -15.67
N ILE A 66 18.36 -14.82 -16.71
CA ILE A 66 19.52 -13.92 -16.59
C ILE A 66 19.12 -12.49 -16.95
N ALA A 67 19.70 -11.52 -16.23
CA ALA A 67 19.43 -10.09 -16.36
C ALA A 67 17.97 -9.70 -16.07
N ILE A 68 17.38 -10.31 -15.04
CA ILE A 68 16.00 -10.07 -14.60
C ILE A 68 15.95 -9.63 -13.13
N ASP A 69 14.95 -8.84 -12.76
CA ASP A 69 14.73 -8.48 -11.35
C ASP A 69 13.94 -9.54 -10.59
N SER A 70 14.26 -9.72 -9.31
CA SER A 70 13.58 -10.64 -8.40
C SER A 70 12.06 -10.49 -8.35
N SER A 71 11.54 -9.27 -8.53
CA SER A 71 10.09 -8.99 -8.57
C SER A 71 9.40 -9.68 -9.74
N ILE A 72 10.01 -9.66 -10.94
CA ILE A 72 9.46 -10.30 -12.14
C ILE A 72 9.57 -11.82 -12.03
N VAL A 73 10.69 -12.34 -11.53
CA VAL A 73 10.87 -13.79 -11.30
C VAL A 73 9.83 -14.31 -10.31
N ASN A 74 9.57 -13.56 -9.23
CA ASN A 74 8.54 -13.92 -8.27
C ASN A 74 7.13 -13.79 -8.84
N ALA A 75 6.87 -12.83 -9.72
CA ALA A 75 5.59 -12.74 -10.43
C ALA A 75 5.36 -13.96 -11.32
N PHE A 76 6.36 -14.35 -12.12
CA PHE A 76 6.32 -15.55 -12.95
C PHE A 76 6.04 -16.81 -12.11
N ARG A 77 6.76 -16.99 -10.99
CA ARG A 77 6.51 -18.08 -10.02
C ARG A 77 5.07 -18.11 -9.50
N ARG A 78 4.48 -16.93 -9.19
CA ARG A 78 3.11 -16.84 -8.70
C ARG A 78 2.08 -17.16 -9.78
N ILE A 79 2.32 -16.73 -11.02
CA ILE A 79 1.44 -17.02 -12.17
C ILE A 79 1.35 -18.54 -12.37
N LEU A 80 2.50 -19.24 -12.38
CA LEU A 80 2.55 -20.70 -12.52
C LEU A 80 1.70 -21.42 -11.47
N ILE A 81 1.72 -20.95 -10.21
CA ILE A 81 1.01 -21.56 -9.09
C ILE A 81 -0.49 -21.25 -9.09
N SER A 82 -0.86 -20.02 -9.45
CA SER A 82 -2.19 -19.49 -9.09
C SER A 82 -3.08 -19.11 -10.26
N GLU A 83 -2.56 -18.95 -11.47
CA GLU A 83 -3.32 -18.37 -12.58
C GLU A 83 -3.41 -19.26 -13.82
N ILE A 84 -2.58 -20.30 -13.93
CA ILE A 84 -2.71 -21.26 -15.04
C ILE A 84 -3.99 -22.08 -14.84
N PRO A 85 -4.92 -22.06 -15.82
CA PRO A 85 -6.18 -22.77 -15.72
C PRO A 85 -5.98 -24.28 -15.87
N THR A 86 -6.69 -25.06 -15.07
CA THR A 86 -6.71 -26.53 -15.14
C THR A 86 -8.11 -27.08 -14.89
N ILE A 87 -8.30 -28.37 -15.18
CA ILE A 87 -9.53 -29.11 -14.88
C ILE A 87 -9.32 -29.94 -13.62
N ALA A 88 -10.20 -29.77 -12.63
CA ALA A 88 -10.18 -30.59 -11.41
C ALA A 88 -11.60 -30.93 -10.93
N ILE A 89 -11.72 -31.97 -10.11
CA ILE A 89 -13.00 -32.42 -9.54
C ILE A 89 -13.53 -31.37 -8.54
N GLU A 90 -14.72 -30.83 -8.82
CA GLU A 90 -15.40 -29.86 -7.94
C GLU A 90 -16.57 -30.51 -7.20
N TYR A 91 -17.42 -31.24 -7.91
CA TYR A 91 -18.60 -31.87 -7.31
C TYR A 91 -18.44 -33.39 -7.31
N VAL A 92 -18.76 -34.01 -6.17
CA VAL A 92 -18.78 -35.46 -6.00
C VAL A 92 -20.19 -35.84 -5.55
N PHE A 93 -20.88 -36.58 -6.42
CA PHE A 93 -22.21 -37.13 -6.16
C PHE A 93 -22.05 -38.57 -5.69
N VAL A 94 -22.34 -38.81 -4.42
CA VAL A 94 -22.23 -40.14 -3.82
C VAL A 94 -23.55 -40.87 -3.97
N ASN A 95 -23.57 -41.93 -4.79
CA ASN A 95 -24.74 -42.80 -4.93
C ASN A 95 -24.73 -43.88 -3.85
N ASN A 96 -23.57 -44.49 -3.62
CA ASN A 96 -23.37 -45.43 -2.54
C ASN A 96 -21.92 -45.41 -2.04
N ASN A 97 -21.72 -45.38 -0.72
CA ASN A 97 -20.41 -45.54 -0.10
C ASN A 97 -20.58 -46.38 1.17
N THR A 98 -20.18 -47.65 1.10
CA THR A 98 -20.17 -48.58 2.25
C THR A 98 -18.76 -48.80 2.80
N SER A 99 -17.79 -48.00 2.35
CA SER A 99 -16.43 -48.00 2.87
C SER A 99 -16.37 -47.42 4.29
N ILE A 100 -15.20 -47.51 4.92
CA ILE A 100 -14.98 -46.89 6.23
C ILE A 100 -14.73 -45.38 6.15
N ILE A 101 -14.52 -44.84 4.94
CA ILE A 101 -14.19 -43.43 4.72
C ILE A 101 -15.50 -42.65 4.62
N GLN A 102 -15.64 -41.61 5.44
CA GLN A 102 -16.77 -40.68 5.39
C GLN A 102 -16.81 -39.95 4.04
N ASP A 103 -18.02 -39.63 3.56
CA ASP A 103 -18.24 -39.06 2.23
C ASP A 103 -17.47 -37.75 2.01
N GLU A 104 -17.39 -36.89 3.01
CA GLU A 104 -16.67 -35.62 2.93
C GLU A 104 -15.16 -35.84 2.75
N ILE A 105 -14.59 -36.83 3.45
CA ILE A 105 -13.18 -37.18 3.35
C ILE A 105 -12.88 -37.86 2.01
N LEU A 106 -13.79 -38.72 1.53
CA LEU A 106 -13.69 -39.33 0.21
C LEU A 106 -13.72 -38.25 -0.88
N ALA A 107 -14.66 -37.30 -0.80
CA ALA A 107 -14.78 -36.20 -1.74
C ALA A 107 -13.53 -35.30 -1.76
N GLN A 108 -12.96 -34.97 -0.59
CA GLN A 108 -11.70 -34.20 -0.50
C GLN A 108 -10.52 -34.94 -1.15
N ARG A 109 -10.42 -36.25 -0.95
CA ARG A 109 -9.37 -37.07 -1.58
C ARG A 109 -9.51 -37.10 -3.09
N LEU A 110 -10.72 -37.35 -3.60
CA LEU A 110 -11.02 -37.34 -5.03
C LEU A 110 -10.72 -35.96 -5.64
N GLY A 111 -11.07 -34.89 -4.94
CA GLY A 111 -10.81 -33.51 -5.35
C GLY A 111 -9.33 -33.17 -5.57
N LEU A 112 -8.40 -33.90 -4.96
CA LEU A 112 -6.95 -33.69 -5.08
C LEU A 112 -6.28 -34.62 -6.12
N ILE A 113 -7.04 -35.49 -6.79
CA ILE A 113 -6.50 -36.33 -7.86
C ILE A 113 -6.30 -35.45 -9.10
N PRO A 114 -5.05 -35.30 -9.60
CA PRO A 114 -4.80 -34.52 -10.80
C PRO A 114 -5.44 -35.20 -12.02
N ILE A 115 -6.23 -34.45 -12.79
CA ILE A 115 -6.91 -34.95 -13.99
C ILE A 115 -6.18 -34.43 -15.23
N LYS A 116 -5.81 -35.34 -16.14
CA LYS A 116 -5.23 -34.98 -17.43
C LYS A 116 -6.35 -34.63 -18.41
N ALA A 117 -6.54 -33.33 -18.63
CA ALA A 117 -7.44 -32.78 -19.63
C ALA A 117 -6.90 -31.43 -20.09
N ASN A 118 -6.89 -31.17 -21.40
CA ASN A 118 -6.46 -29.88 -21.94
C ASN A 118 -7.52 -28.81 -21.61
N PRO A 119 -7.18 -27.77 -20.81
CA PRO A 119 -8.12 -26.73 -20.40
C PRO A 119 -8.64 -25.87 -21.56
N ASP A 120 -7.89 -25.73 -22.66
CA ASP A 120 -8.22 -24.84 -23.79
C ASP A 120 -9.51 -25.23 -24.50
N PHE A 121 -9.95 -26.48 -24.33
CA PHE A 121 -11.18 -26.99 -24.92
C PHE A 121 -12.43 -26.71 -24.08
N PHE A 122 -12.30 -26.12 -22.90
CA PHE A 122 -13.40 -25.90 -21.96
C PHE A 122 -13.73 -24.42 -21.76
N THR A 123 -15.01 -24.16 -21.51
CA THR A 123 -15.50 -22.84 -21.06
C THR A 123 -15.62 -22.81 -19.54
N TRP A 124 -15.50 -21.61 -18.95
CA TRP A 124 -15.67 -21.43 -17.51
C TRP A 124 -17.06 -21.85 -17.04
N PHE A 125 -17.10 -22.72 -16.03
CA PHE A 125 -18.35 -23.17 -15.42
C PHE A 125 -19.00 -22.01 -14.65
N THR A 126 -20.26 -21.72 -14.95
CA THR A 126 -21.02 -20.69 -14.23
C THR A 126 -21.70 -21.34 -13.03
N LYS A 127 -21.25 -20.99 -11.81
CA LYS A 127 -21.88 -21.47 -10.59
C LYS A 127 -23.34 -20.98 -10.55
N PRO A 128 -24.33 -21.89 -10.37
CA PRO A 128 -25.73 -21.48 -10.30
C PRO A 128 -25.99 -20.66 -9.03
N ASP A 129 -26.99 -19.79 -9.08
CA ASP A 129 -27.53 -19.14 -7.88
C ASP A 129 -28.05 -20.19 -6.89
N ALA A 130 -28.10 -19.86 -5.59
CA ALA A 130 -28.46 -20.80 -4.51
C ALA A 130 -29.82 -21.53 -4.69
N ASN A 131 -30.68 -21.06 -5.59
CA ASN A 131 -32.01 -21.63 -5.88
C ASN A 131 -32.11 -22.28 -7.27
N GLN A 132 -31.01 -22.46 -8.00
CA GLN A 132 -31.00 -23.10 -9.32
C GLN A 132 -30.16 -24.37 -9.33
N GLU A 133 -30.66 -25.42 -9.97
CA GLU A 133 -29.85 -26.61 -10.23
C GLU A 133 -28.76 -26.29 -11.26
N PRO A 134 -27.50 -26.72 -11.04
CA PRO A 134 -26.45 -26.59 -12.03
C PRO A 134 -26.85 -27.32 -13.31
N ARG A 135 -26.68 -26.65 -14.45
CA ARG A 135 -26.89 -27.25 -15.78
C ARG A 135 -25.55 -27.47 -16.45
N PRO A 136 -24.85 -28.59 -16.13
CA PRO A 136 -23.58 -28.89 -16.78
C PRO A 136 -23.79 -29.12 -18.27
N THR A 137 -22.83 -28.66 -19.07
CA THR A 137 -22.81 -28.86 -20.51
C THR A 137 -21.53 -29.61 -20.91
N ASP A 138 -21.50 -30.14 -22.13
CA ASP A 138 -20.28 -30.71 -22.72
C ASP A 138 -19.20 -29.64 -23.02
N TYR A 139 -19.50 -28.35 -22.80
CA TYR A 139 -18.56 -27.25 -22.94
C TYR A 139 -17.82 -26.92 -21.64
N ASP A 140 -18.45 -27.09 -20.48
CA ASP A 140 -17.94 -26.60 -19.19
C ASP A 140 -17.62 -27.70 -18.18
N THR A 141 -18.15 -28.92 -18.37
CA THR A 141 -18.09 -29.99 -17.37
C THR A 141 -17.58 -31.29 -17.96
N VAL A 142 -16.68 -31.94 -17.23
CA VAL A 142 -16.25 -33.33 -17.50
C VAL A 142 -16.87 -34.24 -16.46
N VAL A 143 -17.49 -35.34 -16.89
CA VAL A 143 -18.08 -36.34 -15.99
C VAL A 143 -17.15 -37.55 -15.87
N LEU A 144 -16.80 -37.89 -14.64
CA LEU A 144 -16.04 -39.08 -14.29
C LEU A 144 -16.90 -39.97 -13.37
N SER A 145 -16.69 -41.28 -13.40
CA SER A 145 -17.40 -42.25 -12.56
C SER A 145 -16.42 -43.22 -11.90
N LEU A 146 -16.66 -43.55 -10.64
CA LEU A 146 -15.94 -44.60 -9.92
C LEU A 146 -16.95 -45.56 -9.32
N LYS A 147 -16.99 -46.77 -9.84
CA LYS A 147 -17.91 -47.84 -9.40
C LYS A 147 -17.15 -49.13 -9.16
N VAL A 148 -16.84 -49.40 -7.90
CA VAL A 148 -15.99 -50.52 -7.50
C VAL A 148 -16.60 -51.24 -6.31
N ALA A 149 -16.69 -52.57 -6.41
CA ALA A 149 -17.10 -53.46 -5.31
C ALA A 149 -15.96 -54.45 -4.99
N CYS A 150 -15.69 -54.64 -3.70
CA CYS A 150 -14.69 -55.59 -3.24
C CYS A 150 -15.32 -56.97 -3.02
N THR A 151 -14.71 -58.01 -3.59
CA THR A 151 -15.17 -59.40 -3.47
C THR A 151 -14.05 -60.33 -3.04
N LYS A 152 -14.38 -61.51 -2.51
CA LYS A 152 -13.38 -62.54 -2.22
C LYS A 152 -12.84 -63.11 -3.53
N ASN A 153 -11.53 -63.27 -3.63
CA ASN A 153 -10.90 -63.89 -4.79
C ASN A 153 -11.05 -65.43 -4.68
N PRO A 154 -11.83 -66.08 -5.56
CA PRO A 154 -12.00 -67.54 -5.51
C PRO A 154 -10.73 -68.32 -5.89
N LYS A 155 -9.70 -67.64 -6.43
CA LYS A 155 -8.42 -68.24 -6.82
C LYS A 155 -7.31 -68.08 -5.78
N ALA A 156 -7.59 -67.47 -4.62
CA ALA A 156 -6.62 -67.32 -3.55
C ALA A 156 -6.29 -68.68 -2.90
N SER A 157 -5.04 -68.89 -2.49
CA SER A 157 -4.65 -70.11 -1.78
C SER A 157 -5.23 -70.13 -0.36
N GLU A 158 -5.51 -71.32 0.19
CA GLU A 158 -6.16 -71.47 1.51
C GLU A 158 -5.37 -70.83 2.67
N ASN A 159 -4.04 -70.67 2.50
CA ASN A 159 -3.15 -70.05 3.48
C ASN A 159 -2.70 -68.63 3.10
N GLU A 160 -3.28 -68.03 2.05
CA GLU A 160 -2.92 -66.67 1.64
C GLU A 160 -3.36 -65.66 2.72
N THR A 161 -2.48 -64.73 3.08
CA THR A 161 -2.75 -63.71 4.11
C THR A 161 -2.67 -62.30 3.56
N ASP A 162 -2.14 -62.13 2.34
CA ASP A 162 -2.06 -60.85 1.66
C ASP A 162 -3.45 -60.39 1.16
N PRO A 163 -3.98 -59.26 1.66
CA PRO A 163 -5.27 -58.71 1.23
C PRO A 163 -5.36 -58.40 -0.28
N GLU A 164 -4.23 -58.16 -0.96
CA GLU A 164 -4.19 -57.90 -2.40
C GLU A 164 -4.39 -59.17 -3.24
N LYS A 165 -4.13 -60.34 -2.66
CA LYS A 165 -4.33 -61.64 -3.32
C LYS A 165 -5.61 -62.32 -2.87
N LEU A 166 -6.00 -62.12 -1.60
CA LEU A 166 -7.22 -62.64 -1.00
C LEU A 166 -8.50 -62.06 -1.59
N TYR A 167 -8.45 -60.81 -2.05
CA TYR A 167 -9.63 -60.05 -2.46
C TYR A 167 -9.42 -59.42 -3.83
N ILE A 168 -10.49 -59.32 -4.60
CA ILE A 168 -10.53 -58.55 -5.85
C ILE A 168 -10.99 -57.13 -5.48
N ASN A 169 -10.26 -56.12 -5.97
CA ASN A 169 -10.50 -54.69 -5.71
C ASN A 169 -10.43 -54.29 -4.22
N SER A 170 -9.49 -54.85 -3.46
CA SER A 170 -9.25 -54.45 -2.07
C SER A 170 -8.64 -53.06 -1.93
N ASN A 171 -7.89 -52.60 -2.92
CA ASN A 171 -7.40 -51.23 -3.04
C ASN A 171 -8.08 -50.59 -4.24
N VAL A 172 -8.69 -49.42 -4.03
CA VAL A 172 -9.29 -48.61 -5.09
C VAL A 172 -8.30 -47.50 -5.43
N TYR A 173 -7.91 -47.40 -6.69
CA TYR A 173 -6.93 -46.45 -7.18
C TYR A 173 -7.56 -45.43 -8.14
N SER A 174 -6.85 -44.34 -8.37
CA SER A 174 -7.21 -43.32 -9.36
C SER A 174 -7.36 -43.86 -10.79
N GLY A 175 -6.65 -44.94 -11.15
CA GLY A 175 -6.82 -45.63 -12.43
C GLY A 175 -8.16 -46.36 -12.59
N ASP A 176 -8.91 -46.58 -11.49
CA ASP A 176 -10.25 -47.16 -11.54
C ASP A 176 -11.33 -46.12 -11.93
N ILE A 177 -10.96 -44.84 -12.00
CA ILE A 177 -11.84 -43.75 -12.43
C ILE A 177 -12.03 -43.82 -13.94
N GLN A 178 -13.28 -43.85 -14.37
CA GLN A 178 -13.66 -43.92 -15.78
C GLN A 178 -14.26 -42.60 -16.25
N TRP A 179 -13.77 -42.09 -17.39
CA TRP A 179 -14.37 -40.94 -18.04
C TRP A 179 -15.65 -41.32 -18.78
N GLN A 180 -16.70 -40.51 -18.58
CA GLN A 180 -17.99 -40.64 -19.26
C GLN A 180 -18.08 -39.53 -20.33
N PRO A 181 -17.70 -39.83 -21.58
CA PRO A 181 -17.67 -38.82 -22.63
C PRO A 181 -19.08 -38.35 -23.00
N ALA A 182 -19.25 -37.05 -23.25
CA ALA A 182 -20.52 -36.45 -23.64
C ALA A 182 -20.35 -35.47 -24.81
N GLY A 183 -21.33 -35.45 -25.72
CA GLY A 183 -21.40 -34.48 -26.82
C GLY A 183 -20.10 -34.39 -27.64
N ARG A 184 -19.58 -33.17 -27.81
CA ARG A 184 -18.37 -32.88 -28.59
C ARG A 184 -17.08 -33.47 -27.99
N GLN A 185 -17.08 -33.79 -26.69
CA GLN A 185 -15.87 -34.29 -26.02
C GLN A 185 -15.43 -35.65 -26.58
N MET A 186 -16.36 -36.46 -27.11
CA MET A 186 -16.05 -37.72 -27.79
C MET A 186 -15.10 -37.53 -28.99
N GLU A 187 -15.25 -36.43 -29.72
CA GLU A 187 -14.42 -36.12 -30.89
C GLU A 187 -13.12 -35.44 -30.46
N LEU A 188 -13.18 -34.47 -29.54
CA LEU A 188 -12.03 -33.68 -29.09
C LEU A 188 -10.97 -34.52 -28.36
N PHE A 189 -11.39 -35.48 -27.54
CA PHE A 189 -10.50 -36.32 -26.70
C PHE A 189 -10.40 -37.76 -27.20
N LYS A 190 -10.67 -37.99 -28.49
CA LYS A 190 -10.59 -39.32 -29.10
C LYS A 190 -9.18 -39.92 -29.01
N ASP A 191 -8.17 -39.08 -29.27
CA ASP A 191 -6.77 -39.52 -29.35
C ASP A 191 -6.03 -39.43 -28.00
N ASP A 192 -6.47 -38.56 -27.08
CA ASP A 192 -5.98 -38.47 -25.70
C ASP A 192 -7.15 -38.40 -24.71
N PRO A 193 -7.73 -39.55 -24.30
CA PRO A 193 -8.89 -39.60 -23.41
C PRO A 193 -8.61 -39.00 -22.03
N ILE A 194 -9.61 -38.34 -21.46
CA ILE A 194 -9.52 -37.76 -20.12
C ILE A 194 -9.36 -38.86 -19.07
N ARG A 195 -8.41 -38.71 -18.16
CA ARG A 195 -8.06 -39.70 -17.12
C ARG A 195 -7.34 -39.05 -15.94
N ALA A 196 -7.19 -39.79 -14.85
CA ALA A 196 -6.25 -39.40 -13.80
C ALA A 196 -4.81 -39.35 -14.37
N VAL A 197 -4.00 -38.38 -13.93
CA VAL A 197 -2.60 -38.27 -14.37
C VAL A 197 -1.78 -39.49 -13.93
N HIS A 198 -2.01 -39.94 -12.70
CA HIS A 198 -1.33 -41.08 -12.09
C HIS A 198 -2.35 -42.16 -11.78
N ASP A 199 -2.13 -43.40 -12.21
CA ASP A 199 -3.10 -44.50 -12.04
C ASP A 199 -3.07 -45.14 -10.65
N LYS A 200 -2.01 -44.92 -9.87
CA LYS A 200 -1.72 -45.63 -8.62
C LYS A 200 -1.94 -44.79 -7.35
N ILE A 201 -2.66 -43.68 -7.43
CA ILE A 201 -3.04 -42.92 -6.23
C ILE A 201 -4.10 -43.73 -5.49
N LEU A 202 -3.79 -44.17 -4.28
CA LEU A 202 -4.74 -44.95 -3.47
C LEU A 202 -5.85 -44.04 -2.94
N ILE A 203 -7.09 -44.33 -3.33
CA ILE A 203 -8.30 -43.60 -2.91
C ILE A 203 -8.82 -44.18 -1.60
N ALA A 204 -9.11 -45.49 -1.60
CA ALA A 204 -9.73 -46.21 -0.50
C ALA A 204 -9.25 -47.66 -0.44
N LYS A 205 -9.31 -48.25 0.75
CA LYS A 205 -9.15 -49.70 0.94
C LYS A 205 -10.48 -50.30 1.35
N LEU A 206 -10.92 -51.32 0.62
CA LEU A 206 -12.20 -52.00 0.82
C LEU A 206 -12.00 -53.40 1.38
N ARG A 207 -13.08 -53.95 1.94
CA ARG A 207 -13.21 -55.35 2.36
C ARG A 207 -14.40 -55.99 1.65
N PRO A 208 -14.45 -57.33 1.55
CA PRO A 208 -15.52 -58.01 0.83
C PRO A 208 -16.91 -57.57 1.31
N GLY A 209 -17.77 -57.21 0.35
CA GLY A 209 -19.11 -56.67 0.61
C GLY A 209 -19.18 -55.15 0.71
N GLN A 210 -18.05 -54.45 0.69
CA GLN A 210 -18.01 -52.99 0.57
C GLN A 210 -17.89 -52.57 -0.90
N GLU A 211 -18.51 -51.44 -1.21
CA GLU A 211 -18.56 -50.81 -2.52
C GLU A 211 -18.58 -49.29 -2.42
N ILE A 212 -18.08 -48.67 -3.49
CA ILE A 212 -18.09 -47.23 -3.74
C ILE A 212 -18.70 -47.03 -5.13
N ASP A 213 -19.73 -46.20 -5.22
CA ASP A 213 -20.39 -45.74 -6.44
C ASP A 213 -20.55 -44.22 -6.36
N VAL A 214 -19.70 -43.50 -7.08
CA VAL A 214 -19.69 -42.03 -7.12
C VAL A 214 -19.57 -41.52 -8.55
N THR A 215 -20.23 -40.39 -8.81
CA THR A 215 -20.08 -39.59 -10.03
C THR A 215 -19.39 -38.27 -9.67
N MET A 216 -18.44 -37.84 -10.48
CA MET A 216 -17.63 -36.65 -10.23
C MET A 216 -17.75 -35.70 -11.41
N HIS A 217 -17.99 -34.42 -11.14
CA HIS A 217 -17.95 -33.36 -12.14
C HIS A 217 -16.67 -32.56 -11.97
N CYS A 218 -15.87 -32.51 -13.02
CA CYS A 218 -14.70 -31.65 -13.11
C CYS A 218 -15.04 -30.39 -13.88
N ILE A 219 -14.51 -29.26 -13.42
CA ILE A 219 -14.71 -27.95 -14.02
C ILE A 219 -13.36 -27.27 -14.25
N LEU A 220 -13.37 -26.22 -15.08
CA LEU A 220 -12.25 -25.30 -15.24
C LEU A 220 -12.11 -24.39 -14.01
N GLY A 221 -10.89 -24.26 -13.50
CA GLY A 221 -10.54 -23.41 -12.37
C GLY A 221 -9.05 -23.05 -12.34
N VAL A 222 -8.63 -22.23 -11.37
CA VAL A 222 -7.23 -21.84 -11.19
C VAL A 222 -6.75 -22.08 -9.77
N GLY A 223 -5.43 -22.23 -9.59
CA GLY A 223 -4.82 -22.52 -8.27
C GLY A 223 -5.14 -21.47 -7.19
N GLN A 224 -5.48 -20.24 -7.57
CA GLN A 224 -5.98 -19.20 -6.65
C GLN A 224 -7.32 -19.58 -5.99
N ASP A 225 -8.20 -20.26 -6.72
CA ASP A 225 -9.51 -20.69 -6.20
C ASP A 225 -9.33 -21.80 -5.16
N HIS A 226 -8.49 -22.78 -5.49
CA HIS A 226 -8.13 -23.89 -4.63
C HIS A 226 -6.88 -24.60 -5.14
N ALA A 227 -6.04 -25.13 -4.24
CA ALA A 227 -4.78 -25.80 -4.59
C ALA A 227 -4.93 -26.99 -5.56
N LYS A 228 -6.12 -27.59 -5.66
CA LYS A 228 -6.43 -28.70 -6.58
C LYS A 228 -6.32 -28.32 -8.06
N PHE A 229 -6.46 -27.03 -8.37
CA PHE A 229 -6.34 -26.50 -9.71
C PHE A 229 -4.90 -26.05 -10.03
N SER A 230 -3.95 -26.19 -9.10
CA SER A 230 -2.56 -25.83 -9.38
C SER A 230 -1.93 -26.89 -10.30
N PRO A 231 -1.39 -26.52 -11.47
CA PRO A 231 -0.67 -27.45 -12.32
C PRO A 231 0.76 -27.71 -11.84
N VAL A 232 1.25 -26.94 -10.84
CA VAL A 232 2.57 -27.11 -10.23
C VAL A 232 2.44 -27.54 -8.78
N SER A 233 3.27 -28.49 -8.37
CA SER A 233 3.46 -28.84 -6.94
C SER A 233 4.43 -27.86 -6.30
N THR A 234 5.57 -27.63 -6.96
CA THR A 234 6.62 -26.73 -6.50
C THR A 234 7.07 -25.82 -7.64
N SER A 235 7.11 -24.51 -7.38
CA SER A 235 7.79 -23.55 -8.26
C SER A 235 8.67 -22.67 -7.39
N SER A 236 9.97 -22.70 -7.63
CA SER A 236 10.95 -22.02 -6.79
C SER A 236 12.10 -21.46 -7.61
N TYR A 237 12.84 -20.53 -7.02
CA TYR A 237 14.05 -20.01 -7.63
C TYR A 237 15.10 -19.70 -6.57
N ARG A 238 16.35 -19.68 -6.99
CA ARG A 238 17.49 -19.21 -6.20
C ARG A 238 18.45 -18.44 -7.09
N LEU A 239 19.25 -17.57 -6.49
CA LEU A 239 20.30 -16.88 -7.25
C LEU A 239 21.48 -17.82 -7.54
N LEU A 240 22.15 -17.61 -8.67
CA LEU A 240 23.40 -18.31 -8.98
C LEU A 240 24.47 -17.99 -7.93
N PRO A 241 25.01 -19.00 -7.21
CA PRO A 241 26.11 -18.81 -6.28
C PRO A 241 27.40 -18.35 -6.99
N THR A 242 28.19 -17.55 -6.30
CA THR A 242 29.58 -17.26 -6.67
C THR A 242 30.52 -17.65 -5.55
N ILE A 243 31.63 -18.29 -5.91
CA ILE A 243 32.69 -18.69 -4.98
C ILE A 243 33.98 -18.16 -5.59
N HIS A 244 34.59 -17.17 -4.93
CA HIS A 244 35.86 -16.59 -5.36
C HIS A 244 36.96 -17.03 -4.40
N ILE A 245 37.95 -17.75 -4.93
CA ILE A 245 39.19 -18.06 -4.23
C ILE A 245 40.14 -16.88 -4.48
N LEU A 246 40.31 -16.02 -3.48
CA LEU A 246 41.15 -14.82 -3.54
C LEU A 246 42.63 -15.17 -3.46
N GLU A 247 42.97 -16.22 -2.71
CA GLU A 247 44.31 -16.76 -2.58
C GLU A 247 44.27 -18.28 -2.78
N PRO A 248 45.22 -18.87 -3.54
CA PRO A 248 45.23 -20.31 -3.76
C PRO A 248 45.29 -21.12 -2.45
N ILE A 249 44.45 -22.15 -2.36
CA ILE A 249 44.37 -23.06 -1.21
C ILE A 249 45.02 -24.38 -1.62
N TYR A 250 46.03 -24.84 -0.89
CA TYR A 250 46.89 -25.97 -1.27
C TYR A 250 46.74 -27.19 -0.37
N ASP A 251 47.09 -28.37 -0.92
CA ASP A 251 47.34 -29.61 -0.19
C ASP A 251 46.19 -30.01 0.75
N ASP A 252 46.47 -30.27 2.03
CA ASP A 252 45.47 -30.71 3.01
C ASP A 252 44.34 -29.68 3.19
N ASP A 253 44.68 -28.38 3.13
CA ASP A 253 43.70 -27.29 3.19
C ASP A 253 42.78 -27.30 1.95
N ALA A 254 43.29 -27.71 0.78
CA ALA A 254 42.49 -27.81 -0.44
C ALA A 254 41.45 -28.94 -0.34
N GLU A 255 41.85 -30.10 0.19
CA GLU A 255 40.95 -31.22 0.43
C GLU A 255 39.89 -30.87 1.48
N LYS A 256 40.30 -30.21 2.57
CA LYS A 256 39.38 -29.72 3.60
C LYS A 256 38.41 -28.68 3.05
N PHE A 257 38.88 -27.76 2.21
CA PHE A 257 38.03 -26.75 1.57
C PHE A 257 36.98 -27.40 0.65
N ALA A 258 37.36 -28.41 -0.14
CA ALA A 258 36.41 -29.13 -0.99
C ALA A 258 35.31 -29.85 -0.19
N LEU A 259 35.63 -30.38 1.00
CA LEU A 259 34.66 -31.02 1.90
C LEU A 259 33.63 -30.04 2.48
N CYS A 260 33.89 -28.73 2.47
CA CYS A 260 32.92 -27.72 2.90
C CYS A 260 31.74 -27.55 1.93
N PHE A 261 31.82 -28.13 0.72
CA PHE A 261 30.81 -27.95 -0.34
C PHE A 261 30.24 -29.31 -0.83
N PRO A 262 29.05 -29.29 -1.47
CA PRO A 262 28.55 -30.46 -2.18
C PRO A 262 29.54 -31.01 -3.23
N LYS A 263 29.50 -32.32 -3.48
CA LYS A 263 30.35 -32.98 -4.47
C LYS A 263 30.20 -32.33 -5.85
N GLY A 264 31.33 -32.04 -6.49
CA GLY A 264 31.39 -31.43 -7.83
C GLY A 264 31.37 -29.90 -7.86
N VAL A 265 31.27 -29.23 -6.70
CA VAL A 265 31.41 -27.76 -6.63
C VAL A 265 32.89 -27.34 -6.71
N ILE A 266 33.72 -27.98 -5.89
CA ILE A 266 35.17 -27.79 -5.84
C ILE A 266 35.85 -29.09 -6.28
N ASP A 267 36.77 -28.99 -7.24
CA ASP A 267 37.69 -30.07 -7.59
C ASP A 267 39.11 -29.76 -7.10
N ILE A 268 39.89 -30.82 -6.92
CA ILE A 268 41.31 -30.74 -6.61
C ILE A 268 42.09 -30.94 -7.91
N VAL A 269 42.82 -29.92 -8.34
CA VAL A 269 43.71 -29.96 -9.51
C VAL A 269 45.17 -29.88 -9.06
N PHE A 270 46.10 -30.28 -9.92
CA PHE A 270 47.54 -30.16 -9.63
C PHE A 270 48.09 -28.89 -10.29
N ASP A 271 48.86 -28.12 -9.53
CA ASP A 271 49.59 -26.94 -10.07
C ASP A 271 50.86 -27.35 -10.84
N GLU A 272 51.54 -26.38 -11.45
CA GLU A 272 52.80 -26.61 -12.21
C GLU A 272 53.93 -27.21 -11.35
N GLN A 273 53.81 -27.15 -10.03
CA GLN A 273 54.76 -27.68 -9.06
C GLN A 273 54.27 -29.03 -8.46
N ASN A 274 53.23 -29.62 -9.06
CA ASN A 274 52.61 -30.89 -8.68
C ASN A 274 51.99 -30.88 -7.26
N ARG A 275 51.57 -29.71 -6.77
CA ARG A 275 50.82 -29.56 -5.51
C ARG A 275 49.32 -29.56 -5.77
N LYS A 276 48.55 -30.06 -4.81
CA LYS A 276 47.08 -30.08 -4.90
C LYS A 276 46.56 -28.66 -4.66
N VAL A 277 45.66 -28.17 -5.50
CA VAL A 277 45.02 -26.85 -5.35
C VAL A 277 43.51 -26.94 -5.58
N ALA A 278 42.74 -26.27 -4.74
CA ALA A 278 41.29 -26.22 -4.86
C ALA A 278 40.87 -25.31 -6.03
N LYS A 279 39.98 -25.80 -6.88
CA LYS A 279 39.42 -25.04 -8.01
C LYS A 279 37.90 -25.13 -8.00
N VAL A 280 37.24 -23.99 -8.12
CA VAL A 280 35.79 -23.92 -8.31
C VAL A 280 35.46 -24.40 -9.73
N VAL A 281 34.66 -25.47 -9.84
CA VAL A 281 34.31 -26.06 -11.14
C VAL A 281 32.83 -25.86 -11.46
N ASN A 282 31.94 -26.10 -10.51
CA ASN A 282 30.51 -25.92 -10.73
C ASN A 282 29.82 -25.26 -9.52
N PRO A 283 29.86 -23.92 -9.41
CA PRO A 283 29.24 -23.20 -8.31
C PRO A 283 27.71 -23.34 -8.30
N ARG A 284 27.08 -23.72 -9.43
CA ARG A 284 25.63 -23.96 -9.52
C ARG A 284 25.14 -25.00 -8.52
N ASN A 285 25.93 -26.04 -8.27
CA ASN A 285 25.55 -27.16 -7.41
C ASN A 285 25.55 -26.79 -5.92
N ASP A 286 26.11 -25.64 -5.57
CA ASP A 286 26.13 -25.15 -4.21
C ASP A 286 24.79 -24.46 -3.85
N THR A 287 24.36 -24.59 -2.59
CA THR A 287 23.23 -23.83 -2.03
C THR A 287 23.69 -22.62 -1.23
N VAL A 288 24.98 -22.28 -1.39
CA VAL A 288 25.76 -21.34 -0.59
C VAL A 288 26.10 -21.88 0.80
N SER A 289 26.94 -22.90 0.82
CA SER A 289 27.53 -23.42 2.06
C SER A 289 28.41 -22.36 2.73
N ARG A 290 28.06 -21.95 3.95
CA ARG A 290 28.88 -21.05 4.77
C ARG A 290 29.93 -21.78 5.60
N GLU A 291 30.06 -23.10 5.45
CA GLU A 291 30.94 -23.91 6.30
C GLU A 291 32.40 -23.48 6.15
N CYS A 292 32.85 -23.16 4.93
CA CYS A 292 34.20 -22.67 4.71
C CYS A 292 34.51 -21.36 5.47
N LEU A 293 33.50 -20.54 5.79
CA LEU A 293 33.70 -19.29 6.55
C LEU A 293 33.92 -19.52 8.05
N ARG A 294 33.72 -20.75 8.55
CA ARG A 294 33.91 -21.12 9.96
C ARG A 294 35.33 -21.57 10.30
N HIS A 295 36.17 -21.71 9.29
CA HIS A 295 37.54 -22.19 9.42
C HIS A 295 38.53 -21.02 9.29
N ASP A 296 39.43 -20.88 10.26
CA ASP A 296 40.39 -19.77 10.32
C ASP A 296 41.38 -19.80 9.15
N GLU A 297 41.71 -20.99 8.64
CA GLU A 297 42.63 -21.19 7.51
C GLU A 297 42.10 -20.67 6.16
N PHE A 298 40.77 -20.49 6.03
CA PHE A 298 40.11 -19.96 4.84
C PHE A 298 39.71 -18.48 4.99
N LYS A 299 39.92 -17.91 6.18
CA LYS A 299 39.65 -16.51 6.47
C LYS A 299 40.44 -15.63 5.49
N ASP A 300 39.76 -14.64 4.92
CA ASP A 300 40.29 -13.70 3.92
C ASP A 300 40.78 -14.34 2.59
N LYS A 301 40.76 -15.66 2.45
CA LYS A 301 41.11 -16.38 1.20
C LYS A 301 39.92 -16.67 0.30
N VAL A 302 38.69 -16.60 0.84
CA VAL A 302 37.47 -17.01 0.13
C VAL A 302 36.41 -15.93 0.28
N LYS A 303 35.77 -15.60 -0.84
CA LYS A 303 34.60 -14.71 -0.86
C LYS A 303 33.42 -15.45 -1.49
N LEU A 304 32.36 -15.62 -0.71
CA LEU A 304 31.10 -16.19 -1.15
C LEU A 304 30.15 -15.08 -1.58
N GLY A 305 29.35 -15.36 -2.61
CA GLY A 305 28.34 -14.42 -3.08
C GLY A 305 27.25 -15.09 -3.90
N ARG A 306 26.39 -14.24 -4.46
CA ARG A 306 25.34 -14.61 -5.41
C ARG A 306 25.24 -13.56 -6.50
N VAL A 307 25.03 -13.97 -7.74
CA VAL A 307 24.76 -13.05 -8.85
C VAL A 307 23.31 -12.58 -8.74
N ARG A 308 23.11 -11.28 -8.55
CA ARG A 308 21.83 -10.66 -8.18
C ARG A 308 20.75 -10.78 -9.26
N ASP A 309 21.14 -10.76 -10.53
CA ASP A 309 20.26 -10.76 -11.69
C ASP A 309 20.28 -12.12 -12.44
N HIS A 310 20.81 -13.18 -11.82
CA HIS A 310 20.84 -14.54 -12.39
C HIS A 310 20.13 -15.51 -11.47
N PHE A 311 18.98 -16.01 -11.93
CA PHE A 311 18.12 -16.90 -11.17
C PHE A 311 18.13 -18.28 -11.78
N ILE A 312 18.38 -19.29 -10.97
CA ILE A 312 18.13 -20.69 -11.27
C ILE A 312 16.69 -20.97 -10.85
N PHE A 313 15.83 -21.22 -11.83
CA PHE A 313 14.40 -21.45 -11.66
C PHE A 313 14.09 -22.94 -11.80
N THR A 314 13.23 -23.47 -10.93
CA THR A 314 12.84 -24.88 -10.92
C THR A 314 11.31 -25.00 -10.90
N ILE A 315 10.79 -25.86 -11.76
CA ILE A 315 9.36 -26.16 -11.90
C ILE A 315 9.16 -27.66 -11.70
N GLU A 316 8.28 -28.00 -10.77
CA GLU A 316 7.77 -29.34 -10.55
C GLU A 316 6.27 -29.36 -10.89
N SER A 317 5.91 -30.07 -11.95
CA SER A 317 4.53 -30.21 -12.40
C SER A 317 3.79 -31.31 -11.64
N THR A 318 2.49 -31.13 -11.41
CA THR A 318 1.60 -32.19 -10.92
C THR A 318 1.32 -33.27 -11.99
N GLY A 319 1.65 -32.97 -13.25
CA GLY A 319 1.50 -33.81 -14.43
C GLY A 319 0.18 -33.60 -15.19
N ILE A 320 -0.66 -32.66 -14.75
CA ILE A 320 -1.81 -32.17 -15.53
C ILE A 320 -1.33 -31.59 -16.87
N MET A 321 -0.22 -30.86 -16.81
CA MET A 321 0.58 -30.39 -17.94
C MET A 321 2.02 -30.83 -17.74
N THR A 322 2.82 -30.83 -18.79
CA THR A 322 4.25 -31.07 -18.67
C THR A 322 4.98 -29.81 -18.20
N SER A 323 6.15 -30.01 -17.58
CA SER A 323 7.02 -28.92 -17.12
C SER A 323 7.52 -28.00 -18.24
N ASP A 324 7.56 -28.49 -19.49
CA ASP A 324 7.93 -27.72 -20.68
C ASP A 324 6.77 -26.91 -21.28
N GLU A 325 5.52 -27.32 -21.11
CA GLU A 325 4.37 -26.54 -21.55
C GLU A 325 4.13 -25.32 -20.64
N LEU A 326 4.30 -25.48 -19.33
CA LEU A 326 3.92 -24.49 -18.32
C LEU A 326 4.51 -23.08 -18.53
N PRO A 327 5.80 -22.90 -18.87
CA PRO A 327 6.37 -21.57 -19.11
C PRO A 327 5.80 -20.83 -20.32
N PHE A 328 5.24 -21.56 -21.28
CA PHE A 328 4.75 -21.02 -22.56
C PHE A 328 3.23 -20.97 -22.65
N MET A 329 2.52 -21.39 -21.60
CA MET A 329 1.06 -21.23 -21.54
C MET A 329 0.71 -19.76 -21.70
N ASP A 330 -0.18 -19.48 -22.64
CA ASP A 330 -0.65 -18.12 -22.90
C ASP A 330 -1.65 -17.76 -21.80
N VAL A 331 -1.12 -17.33 -20.66
CA VAL A 331 -1.93 -16.93 -19.53
C VAL A 331 -2.45 -15.53 -19.83
N GLU A 332 -3.73 -15.43 -20.18
CA GLU A 332 -4.41 -14.15 -20.01
C GLU A 332 -4.32 -13.79 -18.51
N PHE A 333 -3.47 -12.82 -18.16
CA PHE A 333 -3.36 -12.32 -16.79
C PHE A 333 -4.63 -11.56 -16.40
N ILE A 334 -5.70 -12.30 -16.09
CA ILE A 334 -7.07 -11.79 -15.89
C ILE A 334 -7.10 -10.80 -14.71
N GLN A 335 -6.35 -11.08 -13.64
CA GLN A 335 -6.36 -10.24 -12.45
C GLN A 335 -5.70 -8.88 -12.68
N GLY A 336 -4.58 -8.83 -13.41
CA GLY A 336 -3.99 -7.55 -13.79
C GLY A 336 -4.87 -6.74 -14.72
N LYS A 337 -5.59 -7.39 -15.65
CA LYS A 337 -6.59 -6.69 -16.48
C LYS A 337 -7.67 -6.05 -15.59
N LYS A 338 -8.18 -6.74 -14.57
CA LYS A 338 -9.18 -6.18 -13.62
C LYS A 338 -8.61 -5.00 -12.83
N VAL A 339 -7.44 -5.16 -12.21
CA VAL A 339 -6.80 -4.09 -11.41
C VAL A 339 -6.45 -2.89 -12.29
N TYR A 340 -5.89 -3.12 -13.48
CA TYR A 340 -5.58 -2.07 -14.45
C TYR A 340 -6.84 -1.37 -14.97
N SER A 341 -7.91 -2.11 -15.23
CA SER A 341 -9.22 -1.56 -15.60
C SER A 341 -9.81 -0.70 -14.48
N PHE A 342 -9.72 -1.16 -13.23
CA PHE A 342 -10.13 -0.38 -12.07
C PHE A 342 -9.29 0.89 -11.92
N LEU A 343 -7.96 0.79 -11.97
CA LEU A 343 -7.05 1.94 -11.87
C LEU A 343 -7.35 3.00 -12.94
N ASN A 344 -7.63 2.57 -14.17
CA ASN A 344 -8.03 3.46 -15.25
C ASN A 344 -9.38 4.15 -15.01
N LYS A 345 -10.31 3.52 -14.28
CA LYS A 345 -11.65 4.06 -13.95
C LYS A 345 -11.69 4.79 -12.60
N CYS A 346 -10.68 4.59 -11.76
CA CYS A 346 -10.60 5.12 -10.41
C CYS A 346 -10.60 6.65 -10.45
N LYS A 347 -11.57 7.25 -9.76
CA LYS A 347 -11.75 8.69 -9.65
C LYS A 347 -11.02 9.22 -8.42
N VAL A 348 -10.01 10.06 -8.61
CA VAL A 348 -9.25 10.66 -7.52
C VAL A 348 -9.52 12.16 -7.43
N LEU A 349 -9.80 12.68 -6.24
CA LEU A 349 -9.85 14.12 -5.98
C LEU A 349 -8.54 14.58 -5.36
N VAL A 350 -7.92 15.60 -5.96
CA VAL A 350 -6.77 16.32 -5.41
C VAL A 350 -7.24 17.66 -4.89
N ILE A 351 -7.02 17.91 -3.59
CA ILE A 351 -7.39 19.17 -2.93
C ILE A 351 -6.14 20.03 -2.76
N GLY A 352 -6.13 21.18 -3.43
CA GLY A 352 -5.00 22.10 -3.51
C GLY A 352 -4.14 21.84 -4.75
N ALA A 353 -3.82 22.90 -5.47
CA ALA A 353 -2.95 22.96 -6.64
C ALA A 353 -1.64 23.73 -6.34
N GLY A 354 -1.26 23.82 -5.07
CA GLY A 354 0.01 24.38 -4.62
C GLY A 354 1.22 23.49 -4.92
N GLY A 355 2.33 23.67 -4.20
CA GLY A 355 3.58 22.92 -4.44
C GLY A 355 3.37 21.40 -4.34
N LEU A 356 2.74 20.97 -3.25
CA LEU A 356 2.39 19.57 -3.02
C LEU A 356 1.34 19.07 -4.03
N GLY A 357 0.31 19.85 -4.31
CA GLY A 357 -0.75 19.52 -5.28
C GLY A 357 -0.24 19.31 -6.71
N CYS A 358 0.69 20.17 -7.17
CA CYS A 358 1.37 20.03 -8.46
C CYS A 358 2.11 18.69 -8.59
N GLU A 359 2.86 18.32 -7.55
CA GLU A 359 3.60 17.06 -7.49
C GLU A 359 2.65 15.84 -7.42
N ILE A 360 1.59 15.92 -6.61
CA ILE A 360 0.55 14.87 -6.52
C ILE A 360 -0.07 14.62 -7.90
N LEU A 361 -0.48 15.69 -8.59
CA LEU A 361 -1.12 15.58 -9.90
C LEU A 361 -0.20 14.90 -10.91
N LYS A 362 1.08 15.31 -10.97
CA LYS A 362 2.11 14.69 -11.80
C LYS A 362 2.27 13.20 -11.46
N ASN A 363 2.48 12.87 -10.18
CA ASN A 363 2.73 11.50 -9.74
C ASN A 363 1.54 10.58 -10.03
N LEU A 364 0.30 10.97 -9.71
CA LEU A 364 -0.89 10.17 -10.00
C LEU A 364 -1.01 9.82 -11.49
N THR A 365 -0.78 10.79 -12.37
CA THR A 365 -0.87 10.55 -13.82
C THR A 365 0.19 9.59 -14.34
N PHE A 366 1.43 9.66 -13.82
CA PHE A 366 2.48 8.70 -14.18
C PHE A 366 2.28 7.32 -13.53
N SER A 367 1.52 7.23 -12.45
CA SER A 367 1.14 5.96 -11.80
C SER A 367 -0.09 5.29 -12.41
N GLY A 368 -0.63 5.81 -13.52
CA GLY A 368 -1.72 5.19 -14.28
C GLY A 368 -3.14 5.66 -13.95
N PHE A 369 -3.31 6.62 -13.03
CA PHE A 369 -4.62 7.22 -12.78
C PHE A 369 -5.02 8.15 -13.92
N LYS A 370 -6.21 7.94 -14.49
CA LYS A 370 -6.71 8.71 -15.64
C LYS A 370 -7.81 9.70 -15.32
N HIS A 371 -8.63 9.43 -14.31
CA HIS A 371 -9.75 10.31 -13.94
C HIS A 371 -9.43 11.06 -12.65
N ILE A 372 -8.97 12.29 -12.79
CA ILE A 372 -8.59 13.12 -11.65
C ILE A 372 -9.47 14.37 -11.63
N SER A 373 -9.87 14.81 -10.46
CA SER A 373 -10.43 16.15 -10.24
C SER A 373 -9.47 16.93 -9.37
N ILE A 374 -9.32 18.22 -9.64
CA ILE A 374 -8.48 19.11 -8.83
C ILE A 374 -9.28 20.33 -8.40
N ILE A 375 -9.21 20.68 -7.12
CA ILE A 375 -9.91 21.85 -6.56
C ILE A 375 -8.91 22.79 -5.89
N ASP A 376 -8.95 24.07 -6.27
CA ASP A 376 -8.11 25.12 -5.68
C ASP A 376 -8.77 26.50 -5.86
N MET A 377 -8.83 27.28 -4.78
CA MET A 377 -9.47 28.60 -4.77
C MET A 377 -8.53 29.74 -5.18
N ASP A 378 -7.23 29.51 -5.26
CA ASP A 378 -6.24 30.56 -5.45
C ASP A 378 -5.95 30.83 -6.93
N THR A 379 -5.33 32.00 -7.14
CA THR A 379 -4.70 32.38 -8.40
C THR A 379 -3.18 32.30 -8.29
N ILE A 380 -2.51 32.22 -9.44
CA ILE A 380 -1.05 32.05 -9.52
C ILE A 380 -0.36 33.37 -9.21
N ASP A 381 0.57 33.33 -8.25
CA ASP A 381 1.44 34.46 -7.90
C ASP A 381 2.91 34.20 -8.32
N LEU A 382 3.69 35.26 -8.49
CA LEU A 382 5.13 35.16 -8.84
C LEU A 382 5.91 34.30 -7.82
N SER A 383 5.60 34.42 -6.53
CA SER A 383 6.24 33.66 -5.45
C SER A 383 5.99 32.14 -5.53
N ASN A 384 5.04 31.70 -6.36
CA ASN A 384 4.70 30.29 -6.52
C ASN A 384 5.67 29.56 -7.48
N LEU A 385 6.26 30.27 -8.44
CA LEU A 385 7.01 29.67 -9.56
C LEU A 385 8.31 28.96 -9.15
N ASN A 386 8.83 29.21 -7.94
CA ASN A 386 10.04 28.55 -7.44
C ASN A 386 9.82 27.06 -7.09
N ARG A 387 8.56 26.63 -6.89
CA ARG A 387 8.22 25.27 -6.44
C ARG A 387 6.98 24.66 -7.10
N GLN A 388 6.13 25.46 -7.74
CA GLN A 388 4.93 25.01 -8.44
C GLN A 388 5.21 24.92 -9.95
N PHE A 389 5.93 23.87 -10.34
CA PHE A 389 6.51 23.72 -11.69
C PHE A 389 5.48 23.55 -12.83
N LEU A 390 4.18 23.42 -12.53
CA LEU A 390 3.12 23.40 -13.53
C LEU A 390 2.82 24.79 -14.10
N PHE A 391 3.25 25.85 -13.42
CA PHE A 391 2.93 27.23 -13.78
C PHE A 391 4.11 27.93 -14.47
N ARG A 392 3.81 28.92 -15.31
CA ARG A 392 4.80 29.79 -15.97
C ARG A 392 4.51 31.25 -15.66
N PHE A 393 5.46 32.12 -15.99
CA PHE A 393 5.28 33.57 -15.91
C PHE A 393 4.03 34.07 -16.65
N SER A 394 3.66 33.42 -17.76
CA SER A 394 2.45 33.74 -18.54
C SER A 394 1.13 33.39 -17.85
N ASP A 395 1.19 32.68 -16.72
CA ASP A 395 0.01 32.17 -16.00
C ASP A 395 -0.32 32.96 -14.74
N ILE A 396 0.52 33.96 -14.39
CA ILE A 396 0.30 34.84 -13.24
C ILE A 396 -1.10 35.49 -13.33
N GLY A 397 -1.85 35.43 -12.23
CA GLY A 397 -3.22 35.94 -12.11
C GLY A 397 -4.31 34.97 -12.59
N LYS A 398 -3.97 33.85 -13.23
CA LYS A 398 -4.94 32.81 -13.61
C LYS A 398 -5.20 31.84 -12.45
N SER A 399 -6.29 31.08 -12.54
CA SER A 399 -6.63 30.02 -11.58
C SER A 399 -5.56 28.91 -11.57
N LYS A 400 -5.10 28.52 -10.37
CA LYS A 400 -4.15 27.42 -10.20
C LYS A 400 -4.72 26.08 -10.69
N ALA A 401 -5.96 25.75 -10.30
CA ALA A 401 -6.61 24.49 -10.65
C ALA A 401 -6.71 24.30 -12.18
N ILE A 402 -7.15 25.34 -12.89
CA ILE A 402 -7.34 25.30 -14.35
C ILE A 402 -5.99 25.14 -15.05
N CYS A 403 -5.01 25.98 -14.72
CA CYS A 403 -3.69 25.93 -15.37
C CYS A 403 -2.97 24.60 -15.10
N ALA A 404 -3.10 24.04 -13.88
CA ALA A 404 -2.51 22.76 -13.53
C ALA A 404 -3.08 21.61 -14.36
N ALA A 405 -4.41 21.57 -14.50
CA ALA A 405 -5.11 20.58 -15.31
C ALA A 405 -4.70 20.67 -16.80
N GLU A 406 -4.73 21.88 -17.37
CA GLU A 406 -4.34 22.11 -18.76
C GLU A 406 -2.89 21.69 -19.05
N TYR A 407 -1.96 22.05 -18.15
CA TYR A 407 -0.55 21.72 -18.31
C TYR A 407 -0.33 20.20 -18.35
N ILE A 408 -0.93 19.45 -17.41
CA ILE A 408 -0.77 18.00 -17.33
C ILE A 408 -1.47 17.30 -18.50
N MET A 409 -2.70 17.68 -18.86
CA MET A 409 -3.40 17.07 -19.99
C MET A 409 -2.68 17.31 -21.32
N LYS A 410 -1.95 18.43 -21.46
CA LYS A 410 -1.07 18.67 -22.60
C LYS A 410 0.17 17.78 -22.60
N ARG A 411 0.72 17.46 -21.42
CA ARG A 411 1.96 16.70 -21.25
C ARG A 411 1.76 15.19 -21.28
N VAL A 412 0.67 14.69 -20.70
CA VAL A 412 0.38 13.25 -20.53
C VAL A 412 -0.90 12.90 -21.30
N LYS A 413 -0.75 12.09 -22.35
CA LYS A 413 -1.87 11.69 -23.21
C LYS A 413 -2.80 10.70 -22.49
N GLY A 414 -4.11 10.82 -22.74
CA GLY A 414 -5.11 9.86 -22.24
C GLY A 414 -5.54 10.07 -20.78
N VAL A 415 -5.11 11.16 -20.14
CA VAL A 415 -5.57 11.59 -18.82
C VAL A 415 -6.68 12.62 -18.97
N HIS A 416 -7.69 12.53 -18.11
CA HIS A 416 -8.80 13.47 -18.03
C HIS A 416 -8.82 14.12 -16.63
N ILE A 417 -8.52 15.42 -16.58
CA ILE A 417 -8.47 16.20 -15.34
C ILE A 417 -9.59 17.24 -15.36
N VAL A 418 -10.45 17.22 -14.35
CA VAL A 418 -11.52 18.23 -14.17
C VAL A 418 -11.10 19.27 -13.12
N PRO A 419 -10.84 20.52 -13.52
CA PRO A 419 -10.48 21.58 -12.58
C PRO A 419 -11.72 22.26 -11.97
N TYR A 420 -11.62 22.61 -10.70
CA TYR A 420 -12.60 23.39 -9.96
C TYR A 420 -11.91 24.59 -9.30
N HIS A 421 -12.25 25.80 -9.76
CA HIS A 421 -11.78 27.03 -9.13
C HIS A 421 -12.81 27.53 -8.11
N CYS A 422 -12.77 26.94 -6.92
CA CYS A 422 -13.67 27.28 -5.81
C CYS A 422 -13.09 26.79 -4.48
N LYS A 423 -13.73 27.15 -3.38
CA LYS A 423 -13.39 26.61 -2.07
C LYS A 423 -13.94 25.18 -1.94
N ILE A 424 -13.33 24.38 -1.09
CA ILE A 424 -13.82 23.02 -0.79
C ILE A 424 -15.22 23.08 -0.12
N GLN A 425 -15.47 24.12 0.65
CA GLN A 425 -16.73 24.37 1.34
C GLN A 425 -17.90 24.68 0.39
N ASP A 426 -17.61 25.05 -0.86
CA ASP A 426 -18.64 25.35 -1.87
C ASP A 426 -19.23 24.08 -2.51
N LYS A 427 -18.68 22.90 -2.17
CA LYS A 427 -19.12 21.59 -2.67
C LYS A 427 -19.90 20.85 -1.60
N ASP A 428 -20.92 20.12 -2.04
CA ASP A 428 -21.81 19.34 -1.20
C ASP A 428 -21.32 17.88 -1.06
N GLU A 429 -22.05 17.09 -0.28
CA GLU A 429 -21.71 15.69 -0.01
C GLU A 429 -21.73 14.84 -1.29
N THR A 430 -22.66 15.14 -2.19
CA THR A 430 -22.82 14.40 -3.46
C THR A 430 -21.58 14.54 -4.34
N PHE A 431 -20.94 15.72 -4.33
CA PHE A 431 -19.68 15.93 -5.01
C PHE A 431 -18.57 15.03 -4.46
N TYR A 432 -18.42 14.89 -3.14
CA TYR A 432 -17.35 14.07 -2.56
C TYR A 432 -17.60 12.56 -2.71
N MET A 433 -18.87 12.14 -2.71
CA MET A 433 -19.28 10.75 -2.86
C MET A 433 -18.90 10.12 -4.21
N GLN A 434 -18.66 10.93 -5.25
CA GLN A 434 -18.31 10.42 -6.58
C GLN A 434 -16.88 9.86 -6.68
N PHE A 435 -16.01 10.17 -5.72
CA PHE A 435 -14.59 9.80 -5.76
C PHE A 435 -14.34 8.45 -5.09
N ASN A 436 -13.26 7.79 -5.49
CA ASN A 436 -12.75 6.57 -4.85
C ASN A 436 -11.70 6.91 -3.80
N ILE A 437 -10.83 7.90 -4.06
CA ILE A 437 -9.75 8.32 -3.16
C ILE A 437 -9.68 9.86 -3.16
N ILE A 438 -9.42 10.44 -2.00
CA ILE A 438 -9.25 11.89 -1.85
C ILE A 438 -7.86 12.16 -1.27
N ILE A 439 -7.10 13.05 -1.91
CA ILE A 439 -5.74 13.42 -1.49
C ILE A 439 -5.69 14.93 -1.27
N SER A 440 -5.27 15.38 -0.09
CA SER A 440 -5.06 16.80 0.21
C SER A 440 -3.59 17.19 0.24
N GLY A 441 -3.30 18.33 -0.41
CA GLY A 441 -2.09 19.11 -0.22
C GLY A 441 -2.41 20.53 0.24
N LEU A 442 -3.34 20.64 1.20
CA LEU A 442 -3.77 21.91 1.79
C LEU A 442 -2.62 22.60 2.54
N ASP A 443 -2.74 23.89 2.78
CA ASP A 443 -1.74 24.69 3.51
C ASP A 443 -2.23 25.16 4.88
N ASN A 444 -3.51 24.95 5.19
CA ASN A 444 -4.14 25.41 6.42
C ASN A 444 -4.82 24.27 7.19
N ILE A 445 -4.96 24.47 8.51
CA ILE A 445 -5.55 23.47 9.42
C ILE A 445 -7.07 23.43 9.26
N GLU A 446 -7.71 24.59 9.06
CA GLU A 446 -9.17 24.71 8.97
C GLU A 446 -9.76 23.86 7.84
N GLY A 447 -9.20 23.99 6.63
CA GLY A 447 -9.61 23.21 5.46
C GLY A 447 -9.41 21.71 5.67
N ARG A 448 -8.34 21.31 6.36
CA ARG A 448 -8.10 19.89 6.72
C ARG A 448 -9.12 19.36 7.69
N ARG A 449 -9.48 20.14 8.73
CA ARG A 449 -10.55 19.79 9.67
C ARG A 449 -11.89 19.68 8.94
N TRP A 450 -12.16 20.61 8.02
CA TRP A 450 -13.42 20.63 7.26
C TRP A 450 -13.58 19.40 6.39
N ILE A 451 -12.60 19.10 5.54
CA ILE A 451 -12.69 17.91 4.67
C ILE A 451 -12.71 16.63 5.51
N ASN A 452 -11.94 16.57 6.60
CA ASN A 452 -11.98 15.43 7.52
C ASN A 452 -13.39 15.18 8.08
N SER A 453 -14.07 16.24 8.53
CA SER A 453 -15.44 16.12 9.05
C SER A 453 -16.42 15.71 7.96
N MET A 454 -16.33 16.33 6.78
CA MET A 454 -17.15 15.98 5.61
C MET A 454 -17.03 14.48 5.30
N LEU A 455 -15.80 13.96 5.19
CA LEU A 455 -15.57 12.56 4.84
C LEU A 455 -15.95 11.55 5.92
N VAL A 456 -15.95 11.95 7.19
CA VAL A 456 -16.48 11.12 8.28
C VAL A 456 -18.00 11.10 8.28
N ASN A 457 -18.64 12.25 8.01
CA ASN A 457 -20.10 12.38 8.05
C ASN A 457 -20.80 11.64 6.91
N ILE A 458 -20.16 11.52 5.74
CA ILE A 458 -20.74 10.76 4.60
C ILE A 458 -20.71 9.25 4.78
N VAL A 459 -19.96 8.73 5.77
CA VAL A 459 -19.85 7.27 5.95
C VAL A 459 -21.17 6.70 6.41
N ASP A 460 -21.72 5.83 5.58
CA ASP A 460 -22.88 5.03 5.86
C ASP A 460 -22.46 3.56 6.07
N PRO A 461 -22.67 2.97 7.26
CA PRO A 461 -22.37 1.57 7.55
C PRO A 461 -23.10 0.57 6.64
N GLU A 462 -24.27 0.94 6.08
CA GLU A 462 -25.03 0.08 5.17
C GLU A 462 -24.50 0.13 3.73
N PHE A 463 -23.74 1.18 3.39
CA PHE A 463 -23.16 1.37 2.07
C PHE A 463 -21.64 1.52 2.15
N PRO A 464 -20.86 0.43 2.11
CA PRO A 464 -19.40 0.46 2.28
C PRO A 464 -18.65 1.39 1.31
N GLU A 465 -19.19 1.62 0.11
CA GLU A 465 -18.59 2.53 -0.88
C GLU A 465 -18.68 4.01 -0.48
N SER A 466 -19.48 4.36 0.55
CA SER A 466 -19.50 5.71 1.13
C SER A 466 -18.18 6.10 1.77
N LEU A 467 -17.42 5.13 2.27
CA LEU A 467 -16.11 5.36 2.85
C LEU A 467 -15.12 5.77 1.76
N LYS A 468 -14.63 7.01 1.86
CA LYS A 468 -13.61 7.55 0.95
C LYS A 468 -12.27 7.62 1.67
N PRO A 469 -11.29 6.76 1.34
CA PRO A 469 -9.94 6.88 1.86
C PRO A 469 -9.39 8.28 1.63
N PHE A 470 -8.89 8.88 2.70
CA PHE A 470 -8.38 10.25 2.72
C PHE A 470 -6.89 10.24 3.01
N ILE A 471 -6.11 10.82 2.11
CA ILE A 471 -4.64 10.90 2.23
C ILE A 471 -4.27 12.36 2.38
N ASP A 472 -3.71 12.75 3.52
CA ASP A 472 -3.25 14.12 3.76
C ASP A 472 -1.73 14.20 3.70
N GLY A 473 -1.21 15.16 2.94
CA GLY A 473 0.19 15.55 2.95
C GLY A 473 0.38 16.96 3.49
N ALA A 474 1.46 17.18 4.22
CA ALA A 474 1.87 18.52 4.62
C ALA A 474 3.39 18.67 4.58
N THR A 475 3.86 19.89 4.32
CA THR A 475 5.28 20.25 4.25
C THR A 475 5.53 21.59 4.94
N GLU A 476 6.66 21.68 5.63
CA GLU A 476 7.15 22.92 6.25
C GLU A 476 8.68 22.89 6.24
N GLY A 477 9.30 23.78 5.46
CA GLY A 477 10.74 23.79 5.25
C GLY A 477 11.25 22.44 4.76
N PHE A 478 12.14 21.82 5.54
CA PHE A 478 12.68 20.48 5.27
C PHE A 478 11.93 19.36 6.02
N LYS A 479 10.78 19.66 6.63
CA LYS A 479 9.94 18.69 7.31
C LYS A 479 8.68 18.42 6.50
N GLY A 480 8.10 17.25 6.71
CA GLY A 480 6.82 16.92 6.12
C GLY A 480 6.20 15.70 6.77
N GLN A 481 4.97 15.42 6.38
CA GLN A 481 4.20 14.30 6.91
C GLN A 481 3.22 13.79 5.86
N VAL A 482 2.93 12.49 5.96
CA VAL A 482 1.85 11.83 5.21
C VAL A 482 0.95 11.12 6.20
N ARG A 483 -0.35 11.22 5.96
CA ARG A 483 -1.35 10.52 6.74
C ARG A 483 -2.35 9.81 5.86
N VAL A 484 -2.69 8.58 6.24
CA VAL A 484 -3.76 7.78 5.63
C VAL A 484 -4.89 7.62 6.64
N ILE A 485 -6.01 8.26 6.34
CA ILE A 485 -7.22 8.25 7.15
C ILE A 485 -8.27 7.40 6.42
N LEU A 486 -8.73 6.35 7.08
CA LEU A 486 -9.94 5.62 6.72
C LEU A 486 -11.05 6.12 7.65
N PRO A 487 -11.97 6.97 7.16
CA PRO A 487 -13.01 7.57 7.99
C PRO A 487 -13.76 6.53 8.80
N THR A 488 -13.99 6.83 10.09
CA THR A 488 -14.60 5.93 11.11
C THR A 488 -13.78 4.69 11.50
N ILE A 489 -12.74 4.28 10.76
CA ILE A 489 -11.92 3.09 11.07
C ILE A 489 -10.61 3.48 11.77
N THR A 490 -9.77 4.30 11.14
CA THR A 490 -8.50 4.75 11.72
C THR A 490 -8.68 6.04 12.52
N SER A 491 -7.61 6.56 13.11
CA SER A 491 -7.69 7.87 13.76
C SER A 491 -7.89 8.96 12.71
N CYS A 492 -8.90 9.81 12.89
CA CYS A 492 -9.18 10.90 11.96
C CYS A 492 -8.26 12.10 12.23
N TYR A 493 -8.34 13.14 11.39
CA TYR A 493 -7.52 14.35 11.55
C TYR A 493 -7.65 14.96 12.95
N GLU A 494 -8.89 15.04 13.47
CA GLU A 494 -9.20 15.60 14.78
C GLU A 494 -8.64 14.76 15.96
N CYS A 495 -8.36 13.47 15.75
CA CYS A 495 -7.76 12.64 16.81
C CYS A 495 -6.34 13.08 17.19
N SER A 496 -5.62 13.77 16.30
CA SER A 496 -4.22 14.18 16.50
C SER A 496 -4.04 15.70 16.48
N LEU A 497 -5.11 16.48 16.69
CA LEU A 497 -5.05 17.94 16.64
C LEU A 497 -4.08 18.54 17.67
N ASP A 498 -3.90 17.85 18.80
CA ASP A 498 -3.00 18.18 19.90
C ASP A 498 -1.51 18.23 19.53
N MET A 499 -1.12 17.64 18.39
CA MET A 499 0.24 17.76 17.88
C MET A 499 0.57 19.14 17.31
N TYR A 500 -0.43 19.85 16.80
CA TYR A 500 -0.20 21.14 16.16
C TYR A 500 0.02 22.18 17.25
N GLY A 501 1.19 22.83 17.20
CA GLY A 501 1.49 23.94 18.10
C GLY A 501 0.45 25.06 17.94
N LYS A 502 0.14 25.75 19.03
CA LYS A 502 -0.71 26.95 18.94
C LYS A 502 -0.02 28.00 18.08
N ASN A 503 -0.82 28.75 17.33
CA ASN A 503 -0.35 29.96 16.65
C ASN A 503 0.37 30.85 17.67
N ILE A 504 1.55 31.34 17.30
CA ILE A 504 2.36 32.21 18.14
C ILE A 504 1.54 33.49 18.38
N THR A 505 1.08 33.68 19.61
CA THR A 505 0.34 34.88 20.03
C THR A 505 1.21 35.71 20.93
N TYR A 506 1.47 36.95 20.52
CA TYR A 506 2.24 37.89 21.33
C TYR A 506 1.30 38.64 22.29
N PRO A 507 1.60 38.73 23.59
CA PRO A 507 0.77 39.48 24.53
C PRO A 507 0.68 40.96 24.15
N ILE A 508 -0.53 41.54 24.22
CA ILE A 508 -0.77 42.95 23.84
C ILE A 508 0.14 43.90 24.62
N CYS A 509 0.30 43.70 25.92
CA CYS A 509 1.22 44.49 26.77
C CYS A 509 2.67 44.49 26.25
N THR A 510 3.16 43.34 25.80
CA THR A 510 4.51 43.22 25.22
C THR A 510 4.59 43.95 23.88
N ILE A 511 3.56 43.81 23.05
CA ILE A 511 3.47 44.51 21.76
C ILE A 511 3.44 46.03 21.96
N THR A 512 2.66 46.54 22.92
CA THR A 512 2.41 47.99 23.10
C THR A 512 3.47 48.70 23.92
N ASN A 513 3.88 48.12 25.06
CA ASN A 513 4.69 48.81 26.08
C ASN A 513 6.13 48.32 26.14
N MET A 514 6.39 47.03 25.92
CA MET A 514 7.72 46.43 26.11
C MET A 514 8.13 45.52 24.93
N PRO A 515 8.29 46.04 23.70
CA PRO A 515 8.78 45.25 22.59
C PRO A 515 10.24 44.82 22.86
N ARG A 516 10.59 43.61 22.43
CA ARG A 516 11.91 42.99 22.68
C ARG A 516 12.49 42.34 21.43
N LEU A 517 11.61 41.84 20.56
CA LEU A 517 11.95 41.19 19.32
C LEU A 517 11.45 42.04 18.13
N PRO A 518 12.08 41.96 16.94
CA PRO A 518 11.64 42.69 15.76
C PRO A 518 10.19 42.38 15.36
N GLU A 519 9.73 41.15 15.57
CA GLU A 519 8.35 40.68 15.36
C GLU A 519 7.36 41.49 16.18
N HIS A 520 7.71 41.87 17.42
CA HIS A 520 6.83 42.68 18.27
C HIS A 520 6.61 44.09 17.71
N CYS A 521 7.55 44.60 16.91
CA CYS A 521 7.44 45.90 16.25
C CYS A 521 6.64 45.85 14.95
N ILE A 522 6.60 44.66 14.30
CA ILE A 522 5.85 44.39 13.06
C ILE A 522 4.38 44.04 13.36
N GLN A 523 4.12 43.14 14.31
CA GLN A 523 2.93 43.22 15.16
C GLN A 523 2.95 44.62 15.81
N TRP A 524 2.01 45.15 16.57
CA TRP A 524 1.96 46.61 16.82
C TRP A 524 1.72 47.44 15.55
N ALA A 525 2.65 47.51 14.59
CA ALA A 525 2.42 48.25 13.34
C ALA A 525 1.18 47.69 12.62
N LEU A 526 1.08 46.36 12.54
CA LEU A 526 -0.05 45.64 11.96
C LEU A 526 -1.35 45.77 12.77
N VAL A 527 -1.29 45.53 14.10
CA VAL A 527 -2.49 45.29 14.93
C VAL A 527 -2.96 46.54 15.69
N ILE A 528 -2.07 47.48 15.96
CA ILE A 528 -2.35 48.65 16.82
C ILE A 528 -2.30 49.93 15.99
N GLU A 529 -1.19 50.18 15.30
CA GLU A 529 -0.93 51.46 14.65
C GLU A 529 -1.71 51.62 13.34
N TRP A 530 -1.83 50.55 12.54
CA TRP A 530 -2.62 50.60 11.32
C TRP A 530 -4.10 50.89 11.59
N PRO A 531 -4.83 50.14 12.46
CA PRO A 531 -6.23 50.46 12.74
C PRO A 531 -6.41 51.84 13.38
N ARG A 532 -5.40 52.35 14.10
CA ARG A 532 -5.42 53.70 14.69
C ARG A 532 -5.37 54.82 13.63
N LEU A 533 -4.59 54.63 12.58
CA LEU A 533 -4.40 55.63 11.51
C LEU A 533 -5.39 55.44 10.34
N PHE A 534 -5.82 54.21 10.11
CA PHE A 534 -6.70 53.81 9.02
C PHE A 534 -7.86 52.95 9.53
N PRO A 535 -8.82 53.52 10.29
CA PRO A 535 -9.92 52.75 10.87
C PRO A 535 -10.81 52.09 9.82
N ASP A 536 -10.94 52.68 8.62
CA ASP A 536 -11.83 52.21 7.55
C ASP A 536 -11.12 51.37 6.46
N LYS A 537 -9.79 51.15 6.55
CA LYS A 537 -9.04 50.36 5.55
C LYS A 537 -8.48 49.09 6.15
N LEU A 538 -8.89 47.95 5.60
CA LEU A 538 -8.28 46.65 5.89
C LEU A 538 -6.89 46.54 5.26
N ILE A 539 -5.98 45.87 5.96
CA ILE A 539 -4.66 45.55 5.43
C ILE A 539 -4.81 44.46 4.37
N ASP A 540 -4.40 44.79 3.15
CA ASP A 540 -4.05 43.83 2.12
C ASP A 540 -2.59 43.39 2.33
N ASN A 541 -2.40 42.11 2.68
CA ASN A 541 -1.09 41.52 2.94
C ASN A 541 -0.27 41.33 1.65
N ASP A 542 -0.90 41.28 0.49
CA ASP A 542 -0.24 41.09 -0.80
C ASP A 542 0.12 42.42 -1.48
N ASN A 543 -0.46 43.54 -1.02
CA ASN A 543 -0.15 44.87 -1.52
C ASN A 543 1.26 45.33 -1.10
N PRO A 544 2.19 45.58 -2.04
CA PRO A 544 3.54 46.03 -1.73
C PRO A 544 3.61 47.35 -0.96
N GLU A 545 2.65 48.27 -1.16
CA GLU A 545 2.62 49.56 -0.48
C GLU A 545 2.26 49.41 1.00
N HIS A 546 1.30 48.54 1.32
CA HIS A 546 0.92 48.25 2.69
C HIS A 546 2.08 47.61 3.47
N ILE A 547 2.73 46.61 2.86
CA ILE A 547 3.90 45.96 3.45
C ILE A 547 5.04 46.96 3.67
N LYS A 548 5.29 47.84 2.72
CA LYS A 548 6.32 48.88 2.84
C LYS A 548 6.00 49.84 3.99
N TRP A 549 4.74 50.25 4.14
CA TRP A 549 4.30 51.08 5.25
C TRP A 549 4.50 50.40 6.61
N ILE A 550 4.14 49.11 6.72
CA ILE A 550 4.33 48.33 7.94
C ILE A 550 5.83 48.23 8.26
N TYR A 551 6.66 47.97 7.26
CA TYR A 551 8.12 47.91 7.41
C TYR A 551 8.70 49.22 7.93
N GLU A 552 8.37 50.36 7.31
CA GLU A 552 8.88 51.67 7.72
C GLU A 552 8.43 52.04 9.14
N THR A 553 7.16 51.77 9.47
CA THR A 553 6.58 52.02 10.80
C THR A 553 7.21 51.13 11.87
N ALA A 554 7.36 49.84 11.58
CA ALA A 554 8.00 48.87 12.47
C ALA A 554 9.48 49.19 12.69
N LYS A 555 10.20 49.62 11.65
CA LYS A 555 11.61 50.02 11.72
C LYS A 555 11.80 51.25 12.61
N ASN A 556 10.94 52.25 12.46
CA ASN A 556 10.97 53.44 13.31
C ASN A 556 10.68 53.10 14.78
N ARG A 557 9.75 52.18 15.04
CA ARG A 557 9.50 51.68 16.40
C ARG A 557 10.70 50.89 16.93
N ALA A 558 11.26 49.99 16.14
CA ALA A 558 12.41 49.19 16.55
C ALA A 558 13.61 50.07 16.94
N ASN A 559 13.88 51.13 16.17
CA ASN A 559 14.92 52.12 16.50
C ASN A 559 14.68 52.81 17.85
N LYS A 560 13.42 53.13 18.21
CA LYS A 560 13.09 53.74 19.52
C LYS A 560 13.40 52.82 20.70
N PHE A 561 13.31 51.51 20.50
CA PHE A 561 13.56 50.51 21.54
C PHE A 561 14.93 49.81 21.40
N ASN A 562 15.81 50.31 20.53
CA ASN A 562 17.12 49.72 20.22
C ASN A 562 17.05 48.24 19.78
N ILE A 563 16.01 47.89 19.02
CA ILE A 563 15.81 46.54 18.47
C ILE A 563 16.33 46.49 17.04
N THR A 564 17.24 45.57 16.75
CA THR A 564 17.78 45.30 15.41
C THR A 564 17.05 44.13 14.74
N GLY A 565 17.11 44.04 13.41
CA GLY A 565 16.59 42.88 12.66
C GLY A 565 15.29 43.09 11.88
N VAL A 566 14.69 44.28 11.93
CA VAL A 566 13.54 44.62 11.07
C VAL A 566 14.02 44.87 9.64
N THR A 567 13.76 43.92 8.74
CA THR A 567 14.02 44.02 7.30
C THR A 567 12.70 43.87 6.53
N LEU A 568 12.64 44.35 5.28
CA LEU A 568 11.43 44.25 4.46
C LEU A 568 11.01 42.78 4.25
N PHE A 569 11.98 41.89 4.01
CA PHE A 569 11.76 40.46 3.87
C PHE A 569 11.21 39.84 5.17
N PHE A 570 11.78 40.23 6.31
CA PHE A 570 11.30 39.76 7.61
C PHE A 570 9.89 40.28 7.93
N THR A 571 9.59 41.54 7.59
CA THR A 571 8.24 42.11 7.69
C THR A 571 7.24 41.33 6.84
N GLN A 572 7.59 41.00 5.60
CA GLN A 572 6.74 40.14 4.76
C GLN A 572 6.51 38.77 5.39
N GLY A 573 7.56 38.15 5.94
CA GLY A 573 7.47 36.87 6.65
C GLY A 573 6.47 36.90 7.81
N VAL A 574 6.57 37.92 8.67
CA VAL A 574 5.70 38.07 9.85
C VAL A 574 4.26 38.44 9.45
N VAL A 575 4.06 39.35 8.49
CA VAL A 575 2.72 39.80 8.08
C VAL A 575 1.96 38.69 7.35
N LYS A 576 2.61 37.96 6.45
CA LYS A 576 1.99 36.88 5.67
C LYS A 576 2.04 35.51 6.37
N ASN A 577 2.65 35.40 7.56
CA ASN A 577 2.98 34.12 8.20
C ASN A 577 3.63 33.13 7.23
N ILE A 578 4.66 33.57 6.49
CA ILE A 578 5.26 32.77 5.41
C ILE A 578 5.89 31.49 5.97
N ILE A 579 5.35 30.34 5.58
CA ILE A 579 5.94 29.04 5.84
C ILE A 579 7.03 28.78 4.77
N PRO A 580 8.29 28.53 5.15
CA PRO A 580 9.33 28.16 4.19
C PRO A 580 8.91 26.91 3.40
N ALA A 581 9.10 26.92 2.08
CA ALA A 581 8.69 25.81 1.23
C ALA A 581 9.71 25.58 0.11
N VAL A 582 10.12 24.32 -0.05
CA VAL A 582 11.08 23.87 -1.08
C VAL A 582 10.46 22.77 -1.94
N ALA A 583 10.89 22.69 -3.21
CA ALA A 583 10.37 21.71 -4.15
C ALA A 583 10.68 20.26 -3.72
N SER A 584 11.88 20.01 -3.17
CA SER A 584 12.32 18.68 -2.74
C SER A 584 11.40 18.05 -1.69
N SER A 585 11.07 18.78 -0.63
CA SER A 585 10.16 18.29 0.42
C SER A 585 8.75 18.04 -0.11
N ASN A 586 8.25 18.90 -1.00
CA ASN A 586 6.97 18.69 -1.68
C ASN A 586 6.98 17.43 -2.55
N ALA A 587 8.05 17.20 -3.31
CA ALA A 587 8.19 16.01 -4.16
C ALA A 587 8.25 14.71 -3.33
N ILE A 588 8.98 14.71 -2.20
CA ILE A 588 9.06 13.55 -1.30
C ILE A 588 7.68 13.21 -0.73
N ILE A 589 6.99 14.19 -0.12
CA ILE A 589 5.69 13.97 0.50
C ILE A 589 4.63 13.62 -0.55
N ALA A 590 4.60 14.29 -1.70
CA ALA A 590 3.68 13.93 -2.79
C ALA A 590 3.91 12.51 -3.31
N GLY A 591 5.18 12.08 -3.44
CA GLY A 591 5.52 10.72 -3.85
C GLY A 591 4.98 9.69 -2.87
N LEU A 592 5.16 9.93 -1.57
CA LEU A 592 4.61 9.08 -0.51
C LEU A 592 3.07 9.05 -0.54
N CYS A 593 2.38 10.20 -0.64
CA CYS A 593 0.93 10.26 -0.76
C CYS A 593 0.41 9.46 -1.97
N CYS A 594 1.04 9.60 -3.13
CA CYS A 594 0.63 8.91 -4.35
C CYS A 594 0.92 7.41 -4.30
N ASN A 595 1.99 6.99 -3.62
CA ASN A 595 2.25 5.57 -3.36
C ASN A 595 1.15 4.96 -2.50
N GLU A 596 0.70 5.65 -1.46
CA GLU A 596 -0.43 5.18 -0.64
C GLU A 596 -1.74 5.12 -1.45
N ALA A 597 -2.00 6.11 -2.30
CA ALA A 597 -3.14 6.06 -3.21
C ALA A 597 -3.08 4.86 -4.17
N PHE A 598 -1.90 4.60 -4.74
CA PHE A 598 -1.69 3.46 -5.63
C PHE A 598 -1.87 2.12 -4.91
N LYS A 599 -1.33 1.97 -3.69
CA LYS A 599 -1.54 0.79 -2.85
C LYS A 599 -3.01 0.57 -2.52
N ILE A 600 -3.73 1.63 -2.14
CA ILE A 600 -5.17 1.56 -1.83
C ILE A 600 -5.98 1.21 -3.09
N ALA A 601 -5.64 1.75 -4.26
CA ALA A 601 -6.38 1.46 -5.49
C ALA A 601 -6.11 0.05 -6.03
N THR A 602 -4.91 -0.50 -5.81
CA THR A 602 -4.48 -1.75 -6.46
C THR A 602 -4.39 -2.94 -5.52
N MET A 603 -4.38 -2.71 -4.20
CA MET A 603 -4.10 -3.72 -3.18
C MET A 603 -2.74 -4.44 -3.40
N CYS A 604 -1.78 -3.79 -4.07
CA CYS A 604 -0.50 -4.41 -4.40
C CYS A 604 0.43 -4.59 -3.18
N ASN A 605 0.22 -3.80 -2.12
CA ASN A 605 0.97 -3.82 -0.88
C ASN A 605 0.11 -3.19 0.25
N PRO A 606 0.32 -3.49 1.53
CA PRO A 606 -0.36 -2.78 2.61
C PRO A 606 -0.03 -1.28 2.57
N TYR A 607 -1.04 -0.46 2.80
CA TYR A 607 -0.88 0.97 3.02
C TYR A 607 -0.32 1.24 4.42
N ILE A 608 0.21 2.44 4.64
CA ILE A 608 0.80 2.84 5.91
C ILE A 608 -0.25 2.89 7.04
N ASN A 609 0.15 2.45 8.24
CA ASN A 609 -0.69 2.51 9.42
C ASN A 609 -0.74 3.95 9.98
N ASP A 610 -1.67 4.73 9.43
CA ASP A 610 -2.03 6.09 9.87
C ASP A 610 -1.03 7.18 9.49
N TYR A 611 0.18 7.23 10.07
CA TYR A 611 1.01 8.43 10.00
C TYR A 611 2.50 8.15 9.74
N MET A 612 3.13 9.05 8.95
CA MET A 612 4.56 9.10 8.71
C MET A 612 5.06 10.53 8.80
N MET A 613 6.16 10.73 9.53
CA MET A 613 6.91 11.98 9.47
C MET A 613 8.20 11.84 8.66
N TYR A 614 8.61 12.95 8.07
CA TYR A 614 9.88 13.13 7.38
C TYR A 614 10.57 14.39 7.93
N THR A 615 11.88 14.31 8.17
CA THR A 615 12.74 15.46 8.43
C THR A 615 14.03 15.34 7.63
N GLY A 616 14.41 16.45 6.99
CA GLY A 616 15.58 16.60 6.14
C GLY A 616 16.58 17.64 6.63
N THR A 617 16.54 18.04 7.92
CA THR A 617 17.40 19.12 8.44
C THR A 617 18.87 18.76 8.55
N ASP A 618 19.18 17.60 9.14
CA ASP A 618 20.55 17.13 9.38
C ASP A 618 20.92 15.92 8.51
N SER A 619 19.92 15.09 8.20
CA SER A 619 19.99 13.92 7.31
C SER A 619 18.57 13.54 6.88
N ILE A 620 18.40 12.46 6.12
CA ILE A 620 17.09 11.88 5.78
C ILE A 620 16.65 11.01 6.94
N TYR A 621 15.60 11.43 7.66
CA TYR A 621 14.97 10.63 8.70
C TYR A 621 13.47 10.52 8.46
N THR A 622 12.95 9.31 8.61
CA THR A 622 11.52 9.02 8.52
C THR A 622 11.10 8.14 9.68
N TYR A 623 9.90 8.39 10.21
CA TYR A 623 9.32 7.55 11.26
C TYR A 623 7.84 7.34 10.98
N ALA A 624 7.44 6.07 10.92
CA ALA A 624 6.06 5.65 10.70
C ALA A 624 5.49 5.03 11.98
N PHE A 625 4.31 5.47 12.38
CA PHE A 625 3.64 4.97 13.58
C PHE A 625 2.14 5.20 13.50
N GLN A 626 1.40 4.42 14.29
CA GLN A 626 -0.05 4.44 14.30
C GLN A 626 -0.58 5.35 15.40
N TYR A 627 -1.47 6.28 15.04
CA TYR A 627 -2.24 7.04 16.02
C TYR A 627 -3.43 6.20 16.51
N GLN A 628 -3.70 6.31 17.82
CA GLN A 628 -4.90 5.68 18.38
C GLN A 628 -6.12 6.54 18.07
N LYS A 629 -7.18 5.89 17.57
CA LYS A 629 -8.49 6.52 17.40
C LYS A 629 -9.06 6.85 18.79
N LYS A 630 -9.23 8.14 19.08
CA LYS A 630 -9.79 8.62 20.34
C LYS A 630 -11.30 8.27 20.42
N PRO A 631 -11.78 7.49 21.41
CA PRO A 631 -13.20 7.13 21.54
C PRO A 631 -14.13 8.33 21.73
N ASP A 632 -13.62 9.39 22.36
CA ASP A 632 -14.27 10.66 22.66
C ASP A 632 -13.97 11.75 21.59
N CYS A 633 -13.44 11.36 20.43
CA CYS A 633 -13.24 12.28 19.32
C CYS A 633 -14.57 12.90 18.88
N PRO A 634 -14.67 14.23 18.73
CA PRO A 634 -15.95 14.86 18.39
C PRO A 634 -16.40 14.65 16.95
N VAL A 635 -15.54 14.06 16.10
CA VAL A 635 -15.81 13.79 14.68
C VAL A 635 -16.04 12.30 14.44
N CYS A 636 -15.05 11.46 14.75
CA CYS A 636 -15.12 10.02 14.46
C CYS A 636 -15.37 9.13 15.69
N GLY A 637 -15.52 9.73 16.88
CA GLY A 637 -15.76 9.03 18.13
C GLY A 637 -17.23 8.66 18.31
N TYR A 638 -17.50 7.74 19.23
CA TYR A 638 -18.85 7.29 19.56
C TYR A 638 -19.25 7.70 20.99
N LEU A 639 -18.29 8.12 21.82
CA LEU A 639 -18.54 8.60 23.17
C LEU A 639 -18.71 10.11 23.17
N ALA A 640 -19.68 10.60 23.94
CA ALA A 640 -19.80 12.03 24.22
C ALA A 640 -18.58 12.49 25.03
N LYS A 641 -17.94 13.57 24.58
CA LYS A 641 -16.80 14.17 25.28
C LYS A 641 -17.28 14.84 26.56
N ILE A 642 -16.85 14.30 27.71
CA ILE A 642 -17.19 14.85 29.03
C ILE A 642 -16.27 16.02 29.33
N TYR A 643 -16.84 17.19 29.59
CA TYR A 643 -16.10 18.38 30.03
C TYR A 643 -16.43 18.67 31.48
N GLN A 644 -15.42 18.51 32.31
CA GLN A 644 -15.52 18.72 33.75
C GLN A 644 -15.34 20.21 34.09
N VAL A 645 -16.29 20.78 34.83
CA VAL A 645 -16.32 22.23 35.09
C VAL A 645 -16.92 22.52 36.47
N SER A 646 -16.48 23.59 37.13
CA SER A 646 -17.09 24.01 38.40
C SER A 646 -18.44 24.71 38.13
N PRO A 647 -19.52 24.41 38.87
CA PRO A 647 -20.84 24.99 38.65
C PRO A 647 -20.89 26.52 38.87
N ARG A 648 -19.92 27.05 39.63
CA ARG A 648 -19.86 28.47 40.02
C ARG A 648 -19.21 29.38 39.00
N ILE A 649 -18.53 28.84 37.98
CA ILE A 649 -17.95 29.71 36.95
C ILE A 649 -19.04 30.32 36.10
N THR A 650 -18.76 31.51 35.58
CA THR A 650 -19.66 32.19 34.66
C THR A 650 -19.59 31.59 33.25
N LEU A 651 -20.65 31.77 32.45
CA LEU A 651 -20.64 31.35 31.04
C LEU A 651 -19.48 31.98 30.26
N ASN A 652 -19.10 33.23 30.58
CA ASN A 652 -17.95 33.90 29.98
C ASN A 652 -16.61 33.23 30.35
N GLU A 653 -16.47 32.74 31.57
CA GLU A 653 -15.27 31.99 32.00
C GLU A 653 -15.18 30.65 31.29
N LEU A 654 -16.30 29.91 31.16
CA LEU A 654 -16.35 28.68 30.37
C LEU A 654 -15.91 28.93 28.91
N ILE A 655 -16.44 29.96 28.26
CA ILE A 655 -16.05 30.32 26.89
C ILE A 655 -14.55 30.59 26.80
N LYS A 656 -13.98 31.33 27.76
CA LYS A 656 -12.54 31.61 27.79
C LYS A 656 -11.71 30.34 28.00
N GLU A 657 -12.17 29.40 28.83
CA GLU A 657 -11.51 28.11 29.02
C GLU A 657 -11.55 27.24 27.76
N LEU A 658 -12.71 27.18 27.10
CA LEU A 658 -12.89 26.45 25.84
C LEU A 658 -12.00 26.99 24.72
N ILE A 659 -11.88 28.32 24.59
CA ILE A 659 -10.95 28.98 23.66
C ILE A 659 -9.48 28.69 24.03
N LYS A 660 -9.16 28.62 25.33
CA LYS A 660 -7.80 28.28 25.80
C LYS A 660 -7.45 26.82 25.61
N SER A 661 -8.42 25.91 25.48
CA SER A 661 -8.18 24.48 25.33
C SER A 661 -7.41 24.19 24.04
N SER A 662 -6.24 23.55 24.18
CA SER A 662 -5.42 23.10 23.04
C SER A 662 -6.10 22.05 22.16
N ASN A 663 -7.14 21.40 22.67
CA ASN A 663 -7.71 20.24 22.01
C ASN A 663 -8.93 20.59 21.13
N LEU A 664 -9.37 21.86 21.12
CA LEU A 664 -10.58 22.29 20.43
C LEU A 664 -10.33 23.39 19.38
N HIS A 665 -9.29 24.21 19.57
CA HIS A 665 -8.91 25.32 18.67
C HIS A 665 -10.12 26.18 18.25
N LEU A 666 -10.85 26.72 19.24
CA LEU A 666 -12.01 27.59 19.04
C LEU A 666 -11.58 29.05 19.04
N THR A 667 -12.22 29.90 18.23
CA THR A 667 -11.98 31.35 18.25
C THR A 667 -13.19 32.13 18.73
N ARG A 668 -14.38 31.83 18.22
CA ARG A 668 -15.63 32.56 18.45
C ARG A 668 -16.81 31.60 18.67
N PRO A 669 -16.80 30.81 19.76
CA PRO A 669 -17.80 29.77 19.94
C PRO A 669 -19.16 30.35 20.32
N SER A 670 -20.21 29.76 19.75
CA SER A 670 -21.61 29.94 20.09
C SER A 670 -22.12 28.66 20.76
N LEU A 671 -22.72 28.80 21.93
CA LEU A 671 -23.12 27.71 22.82
C LEU A 671 -24.65 27.65 22.95
N ARG A 672 -25.21 26.45 22.87
CA ARG A 672 -26.62 26.18 23.12
C ARG A 672 -26.81 24.81 23.74
N THR A 673 -27.88 24.62 24.51
CA THR A 673 -28.36 23.29 24.87
C THR A 673 -29.43 22.85 23.87
N GLY A 674 -30.00 21.65 24.06
CA GLY A 674 -31.13 21.19 23.24
C GLY A 674 -32.34 22.13 23.32
N LEU A 675 -32.53 22.81 24.45
CA LEU A 675 -33.71 23.63 24.75
C LEU A 675 -33.44 25.14 24.80
N LYS A 676 -32.22 25.57 25.17
CA LYS A 676 -31.90 26.98 25.43
C LYS A 676 -30.70 27.45 24.61
N SER A 677 -30.74 28.70 24.14
CA SER A 677 -29.55 29.35 23.57
C SER A 677 -28.77 30.03 24.69
N LEU A 678 -27.54 29.56 24.96
CA LEU A 678 -26.73 30.08 26.06
C LEU A 678 -26.09 31.40 25.65
N TYR A 679 -25.31 31.38 24.58
CA TYR A 679 -24.67 32.55 23.98
C TYR A 679 -24.46 32.34 22.48
N LEU A 680 -25.00 33.22 21.64
CA LEU A 680 -24.88 33.15 20.18
C LEU A 680 -24.15 34.39 19.66
N GLN A 681 -23.07 34.22 18.91
CA GLN A 681 -22.28 35.36 18.40
C GLN A 681 -22.89 36.01 17.14
N ALA A 682 -23.74 35.29 16.42
CA ALA A 682 -24.42 35.78 15.22
C ALA A 682 -25.79 35.10 15.08
N PRO A 683 -26.79 35.77 14.47
CA PRO A 683 -26.82 37.18 14.05
C PRO A 683 -26.86 38.16 15.24
N LEU A 684 -26.52 39.44 15.01
CA LEU A 684 -26.40 40.49 16.05
C LEU A 684 -27.59 40.55 17.03
N HIS A 685 -28.81 40.36 16.53
CA HIS A 685 -30.01 40.37 17.37
C HIS A 685 -30.02 39.25 18.44
N LEU A 686 -29.56 38.05 18.08
CA LEU A 686 -29.46 36.92 19.02
C LEU A 686 -28.28 37.11 19.99
N GLU A 687 -27.22 37.77 19.55
CA GLU A 687 -26.09 38.13 20.42
C GLU A 687 -26.54 39.10 21.51
N GLU A 688 -27.28 40.16 21.17
CA GLU A 688 -27.80 41.12 22.15
C GLU A 688 -28.72 40.46 23.20
N ILE A 689 -29.60 39.55 22.78
CA ILE A 689 -30.51 38.83 23.67
C ILE A 689 -29.74 37.90 24.61
N THR A 690 -28.78 37.14 24.08
CA THR A 690 -28.05 36.13 24.84
C THR A 690 -26.86 36.69 25.62
N ARG A 691 -26.42 37.93 25.34
CA ARG A 691 -25.31 38.59 26.04
C ARG A 691 -25.51 38.67 27.55
N SER A 692 -26.76 38.83 28.00
CA SER A 692 -27.11 38.88 29.42
C SER A 692 -26.77 37.59 30.19
N ASN A 693 -26.63 36.45 29.49
CA ASN A 693 -26.26 35.17 30.10
C ASN A 693 -24.75 35.05 30.38
N LEU A 694 -23.89 35.88 29.77
CA LEU A 694 -22.44 35.78 29.95
C LEU A 694 -21.98 35.97 31.40
N SER A 695 -22.72 36.76 32.19
CA SER A 695 -22.44 37.04 33.60
C SER A 695 -23.10 36.08 34.58
N LYS A 696 -23.99 35.18 34.11
CA LYS A 696 -24.66 34.20 34.97
C LYS A 696 -23.75 32.99 35.21
N SER A 697 -23.93 32.33 36.36
CA SER A 697 -23.24 31.08 36.68
C SER A 697 -23.74 29.93 35.81
N LEU A 698 -22.92 28.90 35.62
CA LEU A 698 -23.33 27.74 34.82
C LEU A 698 -24.50 26.98 35.45
N GLU A 699 -24.56 26.87 36.78
CA GLU A 699 -25.67 26.20 37.48
C GLU A 699 -27.05 26.86 37.26
N GLU A 700 -27.09 28.15 36.90
CA GLU A 700 -28.34 28.85 36.54
C GLU A 700 -28.80 28.56 35.10
N LEU A 701 -27.89 28.06 34.26
CA LEU A 701 -28.08 27.99 32.81
C LEU A 701 -28.15 26.57 32.27
N VAL A 702 -27.37 25.65 32.85
CA VAL A 702 -27.15 24.28 32.37
C VAL A 702 -27.27 23.30 33.54
N ASP A 703 -27.92 22.15 33.34
CA ASP A 703 -28.02 21.10 34.36
C ASP A 703 -26.77 20.20 34.38
N ASP A 704 -26.49 19.55 35.52
CA ASP A 704 -25.37 18.59 35.61
C ASP A 704 -25.59 17.40 34.67
N GLY A 705 -24.61 17.13 33.81
CA GLY A 705 -24.68 16.08 32.79
C GLY A 705 -25.42 16.47 31.51
N GLU A 706 -25.87 17.73 31.39
CA GLU A 706 -26.55 18.23 30.17
C GLU A 706 -25.57 18.37 29.00
N ASP A 707 -26.08 18.10 27.80
CA ASP A 707 -25.33 18.24 26.55
C ASP A 707 -25.35 19.69 26.05
N VAL A 708 -24.17 20.27 25.85
CA VAL A 708 -23.95 21.58 25.25
C VAL A 708 -23.41 21.41 23.83
N LEU A 709 -24.12 21.99 22.88
CA LEU A 709 -23.74 22.07 21.48
C LEU A 709 -22.98 23.38 21.25
N ILE A 710 -21.80 23.25 20.64
CA ILE A 710 -20.88 24.32 20.34
C ILE A 710 -20.72 24.42 18.83
N THR A 711 -20.92 25.61 18.31
CA THR A 711 -20.64 25.97 16.91
C THR A 711 -19.61 27.08 16.90
N ASP A 712 -18.69 27.07 15.95
CA ASP A 712 -17.63 28.07 15.84
C ASP A 712 -17.31 28.26 14.35
N PRO A 713 -16.94 29.46 13.88
CA PRO A 713 -16.53 29.66 12.49
C PRO A 713 -15.40 28.73 12.05
N ASP A 714 -14.48 28.37 12.96
CA ASP A 714 -13.35 27.47 12.68
C ASP A 714 -13.67 25.99 12.97
N LEU A 715 -14.90 25.71 13.43
CA LEU A 715 -15.42 24.35 13.57
C LEU A 715 -16.31 24.00 12.38
N PRO A 716 -15.90 23.01 11.57
CA PRO A 716 -16.70 22.57 10.42
C PRO A 716 -17.88 21.67 10.81
N PHE A 717 -18.04 21.37 12.10
CA PHE A 717 -19.10 20.53 12.66
C PHE A 717 -19.63 21.14 13.96
N THR A 718 -20.80 20.67 14.40
CA THR A 718 -21.31 21.01 15.74
C THR A 718 -20.67 20.12 16.78
N LEU A 719 -19.81 20.69 17.63
CA LEU A 719 -19.15 19.99 18.72
C LEU A 719 -20.15 19.76 19.86
N LYS A 720 -20.32 18.51 20.30
CA LYS A 720 -21.16 18.15 21.44
C LYS A 720 -20.31 17.83 22.66
N LEU A 721 -20.47 18.60 23.73
CA LEU A 721 -19.83 18.36 25.03
C LEU A 721 -20.88 18.02 26.07
N LYS A 722 -20.61 17.02 26.91
CA LYS A 722 -21.41 16.73 28.10
C LYS A 722 -20.77 17.45 29.30
N LEU A 723 -21.42 18.50 29.82
CA LEU A 723 -20.90 19.22 30.98
C LEU A 723 -21.14 18.40 32.24
N LYS A 724 -20.11 18.21 33.07
CA LYS A 724 -20.23 17.52 34.36
C LYS A 724 -19.65 18.38 35.47
N TYR A 725 -20.44 18.64 36.50
CA TYR A 725 -20.03 19.46 37.63
C TYR A 725 -19.07 18.70 38.55
N ILE A 726 -17.98 19.38 38.96
CA ILE A 726 -17.03 18.91 39.98
C ILE A 726 -17.26 19.67 41.29
#